data_AF-A0A068N240-F1
#
_entry.id   AF-A0A068N240-F1
#
_cell.length_a   1.000
_cell.length_b   1.000
_cell.length_c   1.000
_cell.angle_alpha   90.00
_cell.angle_beta   90.00
_cell.angle_gamma   90.00
#
_symmetry.space_group_name_H-M   'P 1'
#
loop_
_entity.id
_entity.type
_entity.pdbx_description
1 polymer ?
#
loop_
_entity_poly.entity_id
_entity_poly.type
_entity_poly.pdbx_seq_one_letter_code
_entity_poly.pdbx_strand_id
1 'polypeptide(L)'
;MNFSPEPNANPDQSLRSIHTSTFFEILQQLGISLVVSTYQAGKLIVLRADDGVVNTHFQAFQKPMGVAVRGGELAIGAATAIWKLRNNIGAAQRLSPASKHDACFLPREIRVTGDIDIHEMAWVDDELWFINTRFSCLCTLDREHSFVPQWRPPFISAYDLRDRCHLNGLGLRDRRPRYVTALGETDDPGGWRRNKANGGIVMDIESNTILRRGLSMPHSPRWHQNRLWLLESGKGTLSYLDPVSTELVTVAQMPGFTRGLDFYGNLAFVGLSQIRESAVFSGLPLTQTLSERICGVWIVDIERGKTLAFLKFEEGVQEIFAVCVLPETRFPEVLAWEPELLAQSYVLPQVALANAVQPAGDWEFAETYFVRGNRLYEAGKFAEAVGAFQKCLELDPTYLPARYGLGVTCGHLGRYGEAAQELAIVTANEAGHVEAHYHLGLMLLRLGDWPRGWTEWEWRWRTKGFTPFAAPKPFWAGETLPEQTLLIYAESDAGEAIQFLRYLPLAAQLCHQIIFVCSPYLKTLLEGMTRAIQPRQAGEISLKDFDVHCALTSLPSIFQTTLETIPYSVPYLQAPRRTALGEFLKPLKQSRNLQVGLAWSGSSDAVQNSSLRDFLPLLKTPDCQFYSLQTGDSAVGLESLSSESPLLDLASHLGDYGDAAALVDCLDLVITVDSPLAHLAGALGKTVWTLLSDNPHWRWLLEREDSPWYPTMRLFRQSTPGDWPEVIQRVSNSLATIGVTTIGDRQ
;
A
#
# COMPACT_ATOMS: atom_id res chain seq x y z
N MET A 1 7.93 -14.76 -2.61
CA MET A 1 6.50 -15.10 -2.59
C MET A 1 5.95 -14.62 -1.27
N ASN A 2 5.14 -13.55 -1.27
CA ASN A 2 4.44 -13.09 -0.07
C ASN A 2 3.41 -14.14 0.33
N PHE A 3 3.72 -14.98 1.32
CA PHE A 3 2.74 -15.76 2.06
C PHE A 3 1.99 -14.86 3.06
N SER A 4 1.63 -13.64 2.66
CA SER A 4 0.61 -12.88 3.38
C SER A 4 -0.73 -13.41 2.88
N PRO A 5 -1.49 -14.20 3.66
CA PRO A 5 -2.90 -14.33 3.36
C PRO A 5 -3.47 -12.95 3.57
N GLU A 6 -3.62 -12.16 2.50
CA GLU A 6 -4.41 -10.93 2.60
C GLU A 6 -5.79 -11.36 3.13
N PRO A 7 -6.18 -10.88 4.32
CA PRO A 7 -7.51 -11.14 4.80
C PRO A 7 -8.45 -10.37 3.88
N ASN A 8 -9.25 -11.09 3.08
CA ASN A 8 -10.46 -10.55 2.47
C ASN A 8 -11.54 -10.24 3.54
N ALA A 9 -11.14 -9.80 4.73
CA ALA A 9 -12.02 -9.37 5.79
C ALA A 9 -12.07 -7.84 5.76
N ASN A 10 -13.26 -7.31 5.50
CA ASN A 10 -13.55 -5.89 5.66
C ASN A 10 -13.19 -5.48 7.11
N PRO A 11 -12.16 -4.64 7.34
CA PRO A 11 -11.68 -4.31 8.69
C PRO A 11 -12.71 -3.57 9.56
N ASP A 12 -13.75 -3.02 8.93
CA ASP A 12 -14.72 -2.09 9.51
C ASP A 12 -16.01 -2.73 10.07
N GLN A 13 -16.15 -4.06 10.08
CA GLN A 13 -17.33 -4.66 10.72
C GLN A 13 -17.14 -4.79 12.23
N SER A 14 -17.97 -4.05 12.98
CA SER A 14 -18.01 -4.18 14.43
C SER A 14 -18.50 -5.58 14.81
N LEU A 15 -17.70 -6.31 15.61
CA LEU A 15 -18.01 -7.66 16.07
C LEU A 15 -18.53 -7.58 17.49
N ARG A 16 -19.79 -7.96 17.70
CA ARG A 16 -20.46 -7.86 19.00
C ARG A 16 -21.14 -9.16 19.38
N SER A 17 -21.01 -9.55 20.65
CA SER A 17 -21.67 -10.71 21.23
C SER A 17 -22.24 -10.41 22.61
N ILE A 18 -23.32 -11.08 22.96
CA ILE A 18 -23.90 -11.11 24.31
C ILE A 18 -23.84 -12.54 24.85
N HIS A 19 -23.75 -12.70 26.15
CA HIS A 19 -23.74 -14.03 26.78
C HIS A 19 -24.47 -14.01 28.12
N THR A 20 -24.91 -15.19 28.56
CA THR A 20 -25.37 -15.40 29.94
C THR A 20 -24.18 -15.39 30.90
N SER A 21 -24.36 -14.95 32.16
CA SER A 21 -23.31 -15.03 33.19
C SER A 21 -22.86 -16.48 33.43
N THR A 22 -23.80 -17.42 33.40
CA THR A 22 -23.54 -18.86 33.52
C THR A 22 -22.55 -19.39 32.49
N PHE A 23 -22.49 -18.79 31.28
CA PHE A 23 -21.55 -19.23 30.25
C PHE A 23 -20.10 -18.95 30.68
N PHE A 24 -19.85 -17.74 31.20
CA PHE A 24 -18.57 -17.34 31.77
C PHE A 24 -18.19 -18.25 32.95
N GLU A 25 -19.12 -18.46 33.88
CA GLU A 25 -18.88 -19.29 35.07
C GLU A 25 -18.51 -20.73 34.70
N ILE A 26 -19.19 -21.32 33.70
CA ILE A 26 -18.88 -22.67 33.22
C ILE A 26 -17.46 -22.74 32.66
N LEU A 27 -17.07 -21.82 31.77
CA LEU A 27 -15.70 -21.81 31.22
C LEU A 27 -14.64 -21.66 32.33
N GLN A 28 -14.89 -20.74 33.28
CA GLN A 28 -13.97 -20.46 34.37
C GLN A 28 -13.83 -21.64 35.35
N GLN A 29 -14.93 -22.26 35.75
CA GLN A 29 -14.95 -23.37 36.71
C GLN A 29 -14.33 -24.63 36.11
N LEU A 30 -14.62 -24.92 34.85
CA LEU A 30 -14.07 -26.08 34.15
C LEU A 30 -12.63 -25.86 33.70
N GLY A 31 -12.16 -24.61 33.69
CA GLY A 31 -10.81 -24.27 33.24
C GLY A 31 -10.60 -24.55 31.76
N ILE A 32 -11.63 -24.30 30.94
CA ILE A 32 -11.64 -24.56 29.50
C ILE A 32 -11.91 -23.28 28.72
N SER A 33 -11.61 -23.35 27.43
CA SER A 33 -12.01 -22.36 26.42
C SER A 33 -12.58 -23.09 25.21
N LEU A 34 -13.22 -22.36 24.30
CA LEU A 34 -13.77 -22.93 23.07
C LEU A 34 -13.08 -22.30 21.86
N VAL A 35 -12.84 -23.11 20.83
CA VAL A 35 -12.44 -22.65 19.51
C VAL A 35 -13.62 -22.86 18.56
N VAL A 36 -13.98 -21.82 17.84
CA VAL A 36 -15.15 -21.77 16.98
C VAL A 36 -14.74 -21.25 15.61
N SER A 37 -15.07 -21.95 14.53
CA SER A 37 -14.75 -21.50 13.17
C SER A 37 -15.96 -20.89 12.47
N THR A 38 -15.70 -19.89 11.63
CA THR A 38 -16.71 -19.17 10.86
C THR A 38 -16.18 -18.92 9.45
N TYR A 39 -16.69 -19.67 8.48
CA TYR A 39 -16.07 -19.65 7.15
C TYR A 39 -16.46 -18.40 6.35
N GLN A 40 -17.66 -17.87 6.58
CA GLN A 40 -18.15 -16.68 5.88
C GLN A 40 -17.50 -15.39 6.39
N ALA A 41 -17.32 -15.28 7.71
CA ALA A 41 -16.64 -14.13 8.31
C ALA A 41 -15.11 -14.25 8.18
N GLY A 42 -14.59 -15.43 7.82
CA GLY A 42 -13.15 -15.67 7.72
C GLY A 42 -12.45 -15.61 9.07
N LYS A 43 -13.13 -16.02 10.15
CA LYS A 43 -12.61 -15.93 11.53
C LYS A 43 -12.60 -17.29 12.22
N LEU A 44 -11.49 -17.56 12.92
CA LEU A 44 -11.46 -18.46 14.06
C LEU A 44 -11.70 -17.62 15.31
N ILE A 45 -12.59 -18.05 16.20
CA ILE A 45 -12.99 -17.34 17.39
C ILE A 45 -12.60 -18.17 18.60
N VAL A 46 -11.84 -17.59 19.51
CA VAL A 46 -11.55 -18.16 20.82
C VAL A 46 -12.52 -17.56 21.83
N LEU A 47 -13.34 -18.40 22.45
CA LEU A 47 -14.23 -18.03 23.55
C LEU A 47 -13.55 -18.38 24.87
N ARG A 48 -13.15 -17.37 25.64
CA ARG A 48 -12.42 -17.54 26.89
C ARG A 48 -13.01 -16.67 27.99
N ALA A 49 -12.95 -17.16 29.23
CA ALA A 49 -13.39 -16.41 30.40
C ALA A 49 -12.38 -15.29 30.71
N ASP A 50 -12.86 -14.06 30.87
CA ASP A 50 -12.02 -12.89 31.17
C ASP A 50 -12.75 -11.89 32.06
N ASP A 51 -12.25 -11.63 33.26
CA ASP A 51 -12.74 -10.56 34.15
C ASP A 51 -14.28 -10.44 34.29
N GLY A 52 -14.98 -11.58 34.41
CA GLY A 52 -16.43 -11.62 34.59
C GLY A 52 -17.25 -11.65 33.28
N VAL A 53 -16.60 -11.59 32.12
CA VAL A 53 -17.23 -11.66 30.80
C VAL A 53 -16.62 -12.78 29.95
N VAL A 54 -17.29 -13.16 28.87
CA VAL A 54 -16.71 -14.05 27.85
C VAL A 54 -16.01 -13.18 26.80
N ASN A 55 -14.70 -13.24 26.77
CA ASN A 55 -13.91 -12.62 25.71
C ASN A 55 -14.03 -13.43 24.42
N THR A 56 -14.45 -12.77 23.34
CA THR A 56 -14.51 -13.29 21.97
C THR A 56 -13.30 -12.80 21.20
N HIS A 57 -12.24 -13.61 21.15
CA HIS A 57 -11.01 -13.23 20.47
C HIS A 57 -10.99 -13.77 19.03
N PHE A 58 -10.82 -12.89 18.04
CA PHE A 58 -10.98 -13.22 16.62
C PHE A 58 -9.64 -13.27 15.91
N GLN A 59 -9.41 -14.34 15.17
CA GLN A 59 -8.21 -14.57 14.38
C GLN A 59 -8.57 -14.83 12.92
N ALA A 60 -7.90 -14.15 12.00
CA ALA A 60 -8.22 -14.23 10.58
C ALA A 60 -7.64 -15.49 9.96
N PHE A 61 -8.49 -16.28 9.32
CA PHE A 61 -8.10 -17.40 8.47
C PHE A 61 -8.93 -17.34 7.19
N GLN A 62 -8.39 -17.77 6.07
CA GLN A 62 -9.18 -17.85 4.84
C GLN A 62 -10.16 -19.02 4.93
N LYS A 63 -11.46 -18.75 5.09
CA LYS A 63 -12.55 -19.74 5.12
C LYS A 63 -12.28 -20.90 6.12
N PRO A 64 -12.06 -20.64 7.42
CA PRO A 64 -11.84 -21.70 8.40
C PRO A 64 -13.12 -22.51 8.57
N MET A 65 -13.02 -23.82 8.46
CA MET A 65 -14.12 -24.78 8.46
C MET A 65 -13.89 -25.82 9.56
N GLY A 66 -13.48 -27.05 9.24
CA GLY A 66 -13.19 -28.08 10.24
C GLY A 66 -12.09 -27.67 11.22
N VAL A 67 -12.25 -28.02 12.49
CA VAL A 67 -11.28 -27.78 13.56
C VAL A 67 -11.10 -29.07 14.37
N ALA A 68 -9.87 -29.42 14.71
CA ALA A 68 -9.56 -30.56 15.56
C ALA A 68 -8.47 -30.24 16.58
N VAL A 69 -8.69 -30.63 17.82
CA VAL A 69 -7.76 -30.42 18.93
C VAL A 69 -7.24 -31.77 19.43
N ARG A 70 -5.95 -31.82 19.76
CA ARG A 70 -5.34 -32.95 20.45
C ARG A 70 -4.17 -32.48 21.29
N GLY A 71 -4.31 -32.57 22.61
CA GLY A 71 -3.29 -32.06 23.54
C GLY A 71 -2.95 -30.60 23.19
N GLY A 72 -1.66 -30.29 23.10
CA GLY A 72 -1.18 -28.97 22.67
C GLY A 72 -1.21 -28.69 21.16
N GLU A 73 -1.96 -29.46 20.36
CA GLU A 73 -2.06 -29.26 18.90
C GLU A 73 -3.47 -28.85 18.47
N LEU A 74 -3.53 -27.85 17.59
CA LEU A 74 -4.75 -27.32 16.98
C LEU A 74 -4.63 -27.43 15.46
N ALA A 75 -5.54 -28.14 14.82
CA ALA A 75 -5.65 -28.21 13.37
C ALA A 75 -6.86 -27.42 12.87
N ILE A 76 -6.67 -26.65 11.80
CA ILE A 76 -7.69 -25.81 11.17
C ILE A 76 -7.70 -26.10 9.67
N GLY A 77 -8.82 -26.59 9.15
CA GLY A 77 -9.08 -26.69 7.73
C GLY A 77 -9.49 -25.33 7.18
N ALA A 78 -8.66 -24.74 6.33
CA ALA A 78 -8.89 -23.47 5.66
C ALA A 78 -9.22 -23.69 4.16
N ALA A 79 -9.45 -22.61 3.41
CA ALA A 79 -9.88 -22.64 2.01
C ALA A 79 -9.06 -23.60 1.14
N THR A 80 -7.73 -23.52 1.22
CA THR A 80 -6.83 -24.28 0.33
C THR A 80 -5.74 -25.04 1.08
N ALA A 81 -5.80 -25.04 2.41
CA ALA A 81 -4.76 -25.64 3.25
C ALA A 81 -5.28 -26.10 4.61
N ILE A 82 -4.59 -27.06 5.21
CA ILE A 82 -4.71 -27.40 6.63
C ILE A 82 -3.56 -26.75 7.39
N TRP A 83 -3.91 -25.96 8.40
CA TRP A 83 -2.96 -25.37 9.34
C TRP A 83 -2.85 -26.27 10.56
N LYS A 84 -1.63 -26.64 10.96
CA LYS A 84 -1.36 -27.29 12.24
C LYS A 84 -0.54 -26.33 13.12
N LEU A 85 -1.14 -25.96 14.23
CA LEU A 85 -0.58 -25.07 15.22
C LEU A 85 -0.23 -25.87 16.47
N ARG A 86 0.84 -25.47 17.15
CA ARG A 86 1.28 -26.08 18.41
C ARG A 86 1.39 -25.05 19.51
N ASN A 87 0.96 -25.42 20.70
CA ASN A 87 1.12 -24.61 21.90
C ASN A 87 2.61 -24.44 22.23
N ASN A 88 3.02 -23.19 22.48
CA ASN A 88 4.35 -22.81 22.93
C ASN A 88 4.24 -21.94 24.19
N ILE A 89 4.56 -22.53 25.34
CA ILE A 89 4.47 -21.85 26.65
C ILE A 89 5.42 -20.65 26.74
N GLY A 90 6.64 -20.75 26.18
CA GLY A 90 7.61 -19.65 26.20
C GLY A 90 7.20 -18.46 25.32
N ALA A 91 6.42 -18.70 24.27
CA ALA A 91 5.78 -17.64 23.50
C ALA A 91 4.63 -17.02 24.31
N ALA A 92 3.79 -17.82 24.96
CA ALA A 92 2.66 -17.35 25.76
C ALA A 92 3.09 -16.36 26.88
N GLN A 93 4.22 -16.65 27.54
CA GLN A 93 4.78 -15.79 28.59
C GLN A 93 5.25 -14.41 28.10
N ARG A 94 5.55 -14.27 26.80
CA ARG A 94 5.98 -13.01 26.18
C ARG A 94 4.82 -12.18 25.61
N LEU A 95 3.61 -12.74 25.59
CA LEU A 95 2.44 -12.01 25.13
C LEU A 95 2.02 -10.95 26.14
N SER A 96 1.49 -9.85 25.62
CA SER A 96 0.86 -8.81 26.42
C SER A 96 -0.65 -9.04 26.49
N PRO A 97 -1.29 -8.91 27.66
CA PRO A 97 -0.70 -8.60 28.97
C PRO A 97 0.13 -9.75 29.54
N ALA A 98 1.24 -9.41 30.19
CA ALA A 98 2.14 -10.41 30.79
C ALA A 98 1.38 -11.31 31.79
N SER A 99 1.70 -12.61 31.76
CA SER A 99 1.12 -13.62 32.65
C SER A 99 -0.39 -13.87 32.50
N LYS A 100 -1.06 -13.28 31.49
CA LYS A 100 -2.49 -13.53 31.24
C LYS A 100 -2.73 -14.80 30.41
N HIS A 101 -1.83 -15.11 29.48
CA HIS A 101 -1.96 -16.24 28.55
C HIS A 101 -1.31 -17.51 29.11
N ASP A 102 -2.06 -18.62 29.15
CA ASP A 102 -1.58 -19.94 29.56
C ASP A 102 -1.23 -20.86 28.37
N ALA A 103 -1.60 -20.47 27.16
CA ALA A 103 -1.21 -21.13 25.93
C ALA A 103 -1.04 -20.13 24.77
N CYS A 104 -0.18 -20.49 23.82
CA CYS A 104 0.01 -19.75 22.56
C CYS A 104 0.21 -20.74 21.42
N PHE A 105 -0.81 -20.89 20.58
CA PHE A 105 -0.77 -21.77 19.41
C PHE A 105 -0.10 -21.07 18.23
N LEU A 106 1.06 -21.58 17.83
CA LEU A 106 1.87 -21.07 16.72
C LEU A 106 1.80 -22.02 15.51
N PRO A 107 1.70 -21.52 14.26
CA PRO A 107 1.78 -22.35 13.07
C PRO A 107 3.12 -23.08 12.99
N ARG A 108 3.07 -24.40 12.79
CA ARG A 108 4.25 -25.27 12.64
C ARG A 108 4.26 -26.02 11.32
N GLU A 109 3.10 -26.27 10.74
CA GLU A 109 2.95 -26.93 9.46
C GLU A 109 1.72 -26.35 8.75
N ILE A 110 1.86 -26.01 7.47
CA ILE A 110 0.74 -25.62 6.61
C ILE A 110 0.80 -26.56 5.41
N ARG A 111 -0.27 -27.33 5.20
CA ARG A 111 -0.37 -28.30 4.11
C ARG A 111 -1.36 -27.84 3.08
N VAL A 112 -0.87 -27.58 1.87
CA VAL A 112 -1.71 -27.18 0.75
C VAL A 112 -2.51 -28.39 0.28
N THR A 113 -3.83 -28.29 0.38
CA THR A 113 -4.78 -29.34 -0.03
C THR A 113 -5.49 -29.01 -1.35
N GLY A 114 -5.52 -27.73 -1.72
CA GLY A 114 -6.50 -27.20 -2.68
C GLY A 114 -7.86 -26.99 -2.02
N ASP A 115 -8.80 -26.42 -2.78
CA ASP A 115 -10.16 -26.11 -2.29
C ASP A 115 -11.04 -27.36 -2.33
N ILE A 116 -11.09 -28.05 -1.18
CA ILE A 116 -11.76 -29.34 -1.00
C ILE A 116 -12.89 -29.33 0.04
N ASP A 117 -13.22 -28.15 0.57
CA ASP A 117 -14.27 -27.94 1.57
C ASP A 117 -14.15 -28.88 2.79
N ILE A 118 -13.13 -28.64 3.64
CA ILE A 118 -12.79 -29.51 4.77
C ILE A 118 -13.84 -29.36 5.89
N HIS A 119 -14.83 -30.25 5.93
CA HIS A 119 -16.02 -30.07 6.77
C HIS A 119 -15.90 -30.53 8.22
N GLU A 120 -15.15 -31.59 8.48
CA GLU A 120 -14.97 -32.11 9.83
C GLU A 120 -13.60 -32.76 9.92
N MET A 121 -12.97 -32.66 11.08
CA MET A 121 -11.61 -33.13 11.30
C MET A 121 -11.54 -33.80 12.66
N ALA A 122 -10.70 -34.82 12.78
CA ALA A 122 -10.45 -35.47 14.05
C ALA A 122 -9.06 -36.11 14.06
N TRP A 123 -8.44 -36.14 15.24
CA TRP A 123 -7.18 -36.82 15.43
C TRP A 123 -7.39 -38.29 15.80
N VAL A 124 -6.66 -39.18 15.14
CA VAL A 124 -6.55 -40.59 15.46
C VAL A 124 -5.09 -40.86 15.73
N ASP A 125 -4.75 -40.98 17.01
CA ASP A 125 -3.35 -40.96 17.46
C ASP A 125 -2.65 -39.73 16.85
N ASP A 126 -1.54 -39.91 16.13
CA ASP A 126 -0.77 -38.84 15.44
C ASP A 126 -1.26 -38.49 14.04
N GLU A 127 -2.28 -39.18 13.53
CA GLU A 127 -2.79 -38.96 12.19
C GLU A 127 -4.03 -38.07 12.20
N LEU A 128 -4.05 -37.07 11.33
CA LEU A 128 -5.18 -36.16 11.16
C LEU A 128 -6.11 -36.69 10.06
N TRP A 129 -7.32 -37.06 10.46
CA TRP A 129 -8.39 -37.52 9.58
C TRP A 129 -9.36 -36.38 9.31
N PHE A 130 -9.83 -36.24 8.07
CA PHE A 130 -10.72 -35.14 7.71
C PHE A 130 -11.64 -35.48 6.54
N ILE A 131 -12.80 -34.84 6.55
CA ILE A 131 -13.81 -34.96 5.50
C ILE A 131 -13.47 -34.01 4.36
N ASN A 132 -13.25 -34.59 3.19
CA ASN A 132 -13.19 -33.88 1.92
C ASN A 132 -14.58 -33.93 1.27
N THR A 133 -15.34 -32.86 1.46
CA THR A 133 -16.75 -32.81 1.04
C THR A 133 -16.88 -32.75 -0.46
N ARG A 134 -16.00 -32.01 -1.15
CA ARG A 134 -16.06 -31.94 -2.61
C ARG A 134 -15.94 -33.30 -3.24
N PHE A 135 -14.96 -34.10 -2.79
CA PHE A 135 -14.71 -35.45 -3.28
C PHE A 135 -15.56 -36.54 -2.61
N SER A 136 -16.48 -36.19 -1.71
CA SER A 136 -17.36 -37.13 -0.99
C SER A 136 -16.59 -38.25 -0.27
N CYS A 137 -15.46 -37.94 0.38
CA CYS A 137 -14.61 -38.94 0.99
C CYS A 137 -13.96 -38.49 2.31
N LEU A 138 -13.52 -39.48 3.09
CA LEU A 138 -12.69 -39.34 4.27
C LEU A 138 -11.21 -39.48 3.85
N CYS A 139 -10.36 -38.59 4.32
CA CYS A 139 -8.98 -38.47 3.90
C CYS A 139 -8.00 -38.36 5.08
N THR A 140 -6.72 -38.65 4.80
CA THR A 140 -5.58 -38.27 5.64
C THR A 140 -4.56 -37.45 4.85
N LEU A 141 -3.59 -36.85 5.54
CA LEU A 141 -2.53 -36.06 4.93
C LEU A 141 -1.35 -36.95 4.52
N ASP A 142 -0.72 -36.62 3.39
CA ASP A 142 0.47 -37.32 2.88
C ASP A 142 1.55 -36.35 2.40
N ARG A 143 2.82 -36.77 2.43
CA ARG A 143 4.01 -35.96 2.04
C ARG A 143 4.09 -35.62 0.56
N GLU A 144 3.63 -36.50 -0.31
CA GLU A 144 3.74 -36.32 -1.77
C GLU A 144 2.42 -35.83 -2.38
N HIS A 145 1.29 -36.13 -1.75
CA HIS A 145 -0.05 -35.80 -2.25
C HIS A 145 -0.72 -34.70 -1.41
N SER A 146 -1.64 -33.95 -2.03
CA SER A 146 -2.46 -32.97 -1.31
C SER A 146 -3.27 -33.59 -0.16
N PHE A 147 -3.75 -34.82 -0.38
CA PHE A 147 -4.46 -35.67 0.57
C PHE A 147 -4.54 -37.11 0.02
N VAL A 148 -4.81 -38.09 0.88
CA VAL A 148 -5.04 -39.49 0.49
C VAL A 148 -6.45 -39.89 0.91
N PRO A 149 -7.35 -40.20 -0.04
CA PRO A 149 -8.65 -40.79 0.27
C PRO A 149 -8.50 -42.16 0.94
N GLN A 150 -9.04 -42.30 2.14
CA GLN A 150 -9.01 -43.55 2.92
C GLN A 150 -10.34 -44.31 2.81
N TRP A 151 -11.45 -43.58 2.68
CA TRP A 151 -12.77 -44.17 2.58
C TRP A 151 -13.73 -43.25 1.84
N ARG A 152 -14.71 -43.82 1.13
CA ARG A 152 -15.86 -43.12 0.56
C ARG A 152 -17.09 -44.00 0.71
N PRO A 153 -18.31 -43.44 0.78
CA PRO A 153 -19.52 -44.25 0.79
C PRO A 153 -19.54 -45.19 -0.44
N PRO A 154 -19.94 -46.48 -0.30
CA PRO A 154 -19.90 -47.45 -1.40
C PRO A 154 -20.73 -47.07 -2.63
N PHE A 155 -21.76 -46.25 -2.43
CA PHE A 155 -22.60 -45.73 -3.52
C PHE A 155 -21.93 -44.60 -4.32
N ILE A 156 -20.78 -44.07 -3.88
CA ILE A 156 -20.02 -43.06 -4.63
C ILE A 156 -19.12 -43.76 -5.66
N SER A 157 -19.45 -43.58 -6.94
CA SER A 157 -18.78 -44.30 -8.03
C SER A 157 -17.42 -43.71 -8.37
N ALA A 158 -17.23 -42.39 -8.27
CA ALA A 158 -16.01 -41.68 -8.65
C ALA A 158 -15.64 -40.53 -7.69
N TYR A 159 -14.35 -40.22 -7.61
CA TYR A 159 -13.83 -38.99 -7.01
C TYR A 159 -14.12 -37.82 -7.96
N ASP A 160 -14.92 -36.86 -7.50
CA ASP A 160 -15.48 -35.78 -8.32
C ASP A 160 -15.53 -34.52 -7.48
N LEU A 161 -15.08 -33.36 -7.99
CA LEU A 161 -15.04 -32.10 -7.24
C LEU A 161 -16.44 -31.50 -6.97
N ARG A 162 -17.49 -32.01 -7.60
CA ARG A 162 -18.82 -31.40 -7.63
C ARG A 162 -19.74 -31.83 -6.49
N ASP A 163 -19.19 -32.36 -5.40
CA ASP A 163 -19.92 -32.63 -4.14
C ASP A 163 -21.17 -33.51 -4.36
N ARG A 164 -20.94 -34.82 -4.50
CA ARG A 164 -22.00 -35.77 -4.90
C ARG A 164 -22.98 -36.07 -3.75
N CYS A 165 -22.50 -36.32 -2.53
CA CYS A 165 -23.37 -36.64 -1.38
C CYS A 165 -23.34 -35.64 -0.22
N HIS A 166 -22.45 -34.66 -0.25
CA HIS A 166 -22.16 -33.76 0.86
C HIS A 166 -21.87 -34.49 2.17
N LEU A 167 -20.82 -35.31 2.14
CA LEU A 167 -20.23 -35.86 3.35
C LEU A 167 -19.75 -34.69 4.21
N ASN A 168 -20.21 -34.59 5.45
CA ASN A 168 -20.07 -33.36 6.24
C ASN A 168 -19.74 -33.57 7.72
N GLY A 169 -19.69 -34.81 8.20
CA GLY A 169 -19.42 -35.10 9.60
C GLY A 169 -18.62 -36.38 9.77
N LEU A 170 -17.82 -36.42 10.83
CA LEU A 170 -16.94 -37.51 11.22
C LEU A 170 -17.04 -37.71 12.74
N GLY A 171 -17.33 -38.94 13.15
CA GLY A 171 -17.40 -39.37 14.53
C GLY A 171 -16.41 -40.50 14.77
N LEU A 172 -15.59 -40.35 15.81
CA LEU A 172 -14.66 -41.38 16.23
C LEU A 172 -15.30 -42.30 17.26
N ARG A 173 -14.91 -43.57 17.28
CA ARG A 173 -15.19 -44.52 18.36
C ARG A 173 -13.98 -45.41 18.54
N ASP A 174 -13.61 -45.70 19.79
CA ASP A 174 -12.45 -46.55 20.12
C ASP A 174 -11.16 -46.09 19.42
N ARG A 175 -10.93 -44.77 19.38
CA ARG A 175 -9.82 -44.08 18.71
C ARG A 175 -9.73 -44.36 17.20
N ARG A 176 -10.85 -44.59 16.51
CA ARG A 176 -10.86 -44.82 15.06
C ARG A 176 -12.03 -44.10 14.38
N PRO A 177 -11.91 -43.72 13.09
CA PRO A 177 -13.04 -43.24 12.30
C PRO A 177 -14.13 -44.31 12.25
N ARG A 178 -15.34 -44.00 12.71
CA ARG A 178 -16.42 -44.98 12.80
C ARG A 178 -17.72 -44.52 12.17
N TYR A 179 -18.09 -43.25 12.38
CA TYR A 179 -19.39 -42.73 11.94
C TYR A 179 -19.20 -41.53 11.04
N VAL A 180 -20.07 -41.39 10.03
CA VAL A 180 -20.14 -40.18 9.20
C VAL A 180 -21.58 -39.75 9.00
N THR A 181 -21.78 -38.47 8.75
CA THR A 181 -23.05 -37.93 8.26
C THR A 181 -22.88 -37.44 6.83
N ALA A 182 -23.97 -37.51 6.06
CA ALA A 182 -24.08 -36.88 4.75
C ALA A 182 -25.48 -36.29 4.58
N LEU A 183 -25.60 -35.25 3.73
CA LEU A 183 -26.90 -34.59 3.49
C LEU A 183 -27.79 -35.34 2.48
N GLY A 184 -27.25 -36.36 1.78
CA GLY A 184 -27.99 -37.17 0.84
C GLY A 184 -27.31 -38.50 0.51
N GLU A 185 -28.08 -39.58 0.40
CA GLU A 185 -27.65 -40.83 -0.25
C GLU A 185 -27.77 -40.68 -1.77
N THR A 186 -26.78 -40.03 -2.39
CA THR A 186 -26.78 -39.75 -3.83
C THR A 186 -25.37 -39.78 -4.40
N ASP A 187 -25.29 -40.23 -5.65
CA ASP A 187 -24.10 -40.17 -6.47
C ASP A 187 -24.26 -39.15 -7.60
N ASP A 188 -25.20 -38.20 -7.55
CA ASP A 188 -25.28 -37.15 -8.58
C ASP A 188 -24.53 -35.90 -8.11
N PRO A 189 -23.78 -35.20 -8.98
CA PRO A 189 -23.19 -33.90 -8.65
C PRO A 189 -24.22 -32.95 -8.00
N GLY A 190 -24.00 -32.58 -6.74
CA GLY A 190 -24.91 -31.74 -5.96
C GLY A 190 -26.30 -32.33 -5.66
N GLY A 191 -26.51 -33.64 -5.87
CA GLY A 191 -27.81 -34.31 -5.82
C GLY A 191 -28.53 -34.20 -4.48
N TRP A 192 -27.77 -34.06 -3.38
CA TRP A 192 -28.27 -33.92 -2.02
C TRP A 192 -29.17 -32.68 -1.83
N ARG A 193 -28.99 -31.63 -2.65
CA ARG A 193 -29.78 -30.39 -2.56
C ARG A 193 -31.27 -30.60 -2.79
N ARG A 194 -31.65 -31.60 -3.60
CA ARG A 194 -33.05 -31.90 -3.96
C ARG A 194 -33.90 -32.35 -2.77
N ASN A 195 -33.31 -33.09 -1.83
CA ASN A 195 -34.03 -33.65 -0.68
C ASN A 195 -33.38 -33.30 0.66
N LYS A 196 -32.68 -32.17 0.76
CA LYS A 196 -31.96 -31.73 1.98
C LYS A 196 -32.79 -31.74 3.28
N ALA A 197 -34.12 -31.57 3.19
CA ALA A 197 -35.00 -31.57 4.35
C ALA A 197 -35.15 -32.95 5.01
N ASN A 198 -35.04 -34.06 4.26
CA ASN A 198 -35.26 -35.43 4.75
C ASN A 198 -34.32 -36.47 4.07
N GLY A 199 -33.28 -36.03 3.38
CA GLY A 199 -32.41 -36.89 2.57
C GLY A 199 -31.16 -37.35 3.31
N GLY A 200 -30.88 -36.76 4.47
CA GLY A 200 -29.67 -36.98 5.22
C GLY A 200 -29.59 -38.38 5.82
N ILE A 201 -28.35 -38.82 6.01
CA ILE A 201 -28.01 -40.13 6.53
C ILE A 201 -26.93 -40.05 7.62
N VAL A 202 -26.92 -41.04 8.50
CA VAL A 202 -25.77 -41.38 9.34
C VAL A 202 -25.33 -42.81 9.02
N MET A 203 -24.03 -43.02 8.84
CA MET A 203 -23.46 -44.24 8.31
C MET A 203 -22.29 -44.73 9.16
N ASP A 204 -22.17 -46.04 9.27
CA ASP A 204 -21.02 -46.72 9.86
C ASP A 204 -19.99 -47.02 8.77
N ILE A 205 -18.76 -46.54 8.97
CA ILE A 205 -17.64 -46.67 8.03
C ILE A 205 -17.19 -48.13 7.90
N GLU A 206 -17.16 -48.87 9.01
CA GLU A 206 -16.54 -50.20 9.06
C GLU A 206 -17.44 -51.25 8.39
N SER A 207 -18.74 -51.23 8.71
CA SER A 207 -19.71 -52.13 8.09
C SER A 207 -20.25 -51.63 6.76
N ASN A 208 -19.96 -50.36 6.39
CA ASN A 208 -20.56 -49.69 5.25
C ASN A 208 -22.10 -49.69 5.27
N THR A 209 -22.70 -49.64 6.47
CA THR A 209 -24.16 -49.65 6.63
C THR A 209 -24.69 -48.28 7.00
N ILE A 210 -25.77 -47.87 6.33
CA ILE A 210 -26.53 -46.68 6.74
C ILE A 210 -27.37 -47.04 7.95
N LEU A 211 -27.07 -46.40 9.08
CA LEU A 211 -27.74 -46.65 10.37
C LEU A 211 -29.11 -45.96 10.43
N ARG A 212 -29.22 -44.77 9.83
CA ARG A 212 -30.48 -44.01 9.74
C ARG A 212 -30.54 -43.17 8.47
N ARG A 213 -31.73 -43.14 7.85
CA ARG A 213 -32.12 -42.27 6.74
C ARG A 213 -33.19 -41.29 7.21
N GLY A 214 -33.56 -40.33 6.36
CA GLY A 214 -34.67 -39.43 6.68
C GLY A 214 -34.27 -38.24 7.54
N LEU A 215 -32.98 -38.02 7.76
CA LEU A 215 -32.50 -36.97 8.66
C LEU A 215 -32.50 -35.60 7.97
N SER A 216 -32.89 -34.57 8.71
CA SER A 216 -32.86 -33.19 8.22
C SER A 216 -31.48 -32.56 8.41
N MET A 217 -30.67 -32.60 7.35
CA MET A 217 -29.30 -32.08 7.32
C MET A 217 -28.46 -32.49 8.56
N PRO A 218 -28.14 -33.78 8.75
CA PRO A 218 -27.42 -34.24 9.94
C PRO A 218 -25.97 -33.74 9.96
N HIS A 219 -25.47 -33.31 11.11
CA HIS A 219 -24.11 -32.79 11.29
C HIS A 219 -23.42 -33.33 12.55
N SER A 220 -22.10 -33.22 12.56
CA SER A 220 -21.22 -33.39 13.72
C SER A 220 -21.52 -34.62 14.57
N PRO A 221 -21.47 -35.85 14.01
CA PRO A 221 -21.63 -37.06 14.79
C PRO A 221 -20.51 -37.18 15.83
N ARG A 222 -20.84 -37.55 17.06
CA ARG A 222 -19.88 -37.72 18.17
C ARG A 222 -20.26 -38.95 18.98
N TRP A 223 -19.28 -39.81 19.26
CA TRP A 223 -19.46 -40.87 20.25
C TRP A 223 -19.13 -40.32 21.63
N HIS A 224 -20.11 -40.27 22.53
CA HIS A 224 -19.93 -39.74 23.88
C HIS A 224 -20.83 -40.48 24.86
N GLN A 225 -20.27 -40.89 26.01
CA GLN A 225 -20.99 -41.65 27.05
C GLN A 225 -21.78 -42.85 26.48
N ASN A 226 -21.12 -43.67 25.66
CA ASN A 226 -21.68 -44.88 25.03
C ASN A 226 -22.90 -44.63 24.11
N ARG A 227 -23.03 -43.42 23.57
CA ARG A 227 -24.09 -43.07 22.62
C ARG A 227 -23.50 -42.36 21.40
N LEU A 228 -24.13 -42.57 20.24
CA LEU A 228 -23.86 -41.82 19.03
C LEU A 228 -24.76 -40.58 18.99
N TRP A 229 -24.18 -39.43 19.31
CA TRP A 229 -24.81 -38.12 19.25
C TRP A 229 -24.65 -37.52 17.86
N LEU A 230 -25.62 -36.70 17.47
CA LEU A 230 -25.58 -35.91 16.24
C LEU A 230 -26.53 -34.71 16.33
N LEU A 231 -26.30 -33.75 15.46
CA LEU A 231 -27.17 -32.61 15.26
C LEU A 231 -28.12 -32.88 14.10
N GLU A 232 -29.42 -32.69 14.28
CA GLU A 232 -30.38 -32.62 13.17
C GLU A 232 -30.63 -31.15 12.81
N SER A 233 -29.70 -30.58 12.05
CA SER A 233 -29.57 -29.13 11.86
C SER A 233 -30.79 -28.48 11.21
N GLY A 234 -31.48 -29.20 10.32
CA GLY A 234 -32.72 -28.71 9.71
C GLY A 234 -33.90 -28.62 10.67
N LYS A 235 -33.79 -29.19 11.89
CA LYS A 235 -34.75 -29.07 13.00
C LYS A 235 -34.20 -28.32 14.21
N GLY A 236 -32.91 -28.02 14.21
CA GLY A 236 -32.23 -27.33 15.31
C GLY A 236 -32.15 -28.17 16.59
N THR A 237 -31.95 -29.49 16.48
CA THR A 237 -31.99 -30.40 17.64
C THR A 237 -30.65 -31.11 17.89
N LEU A 238 -30.33 -31.29 19.15
CA LEU A 238 -29.33 -32.25 19.63
C LEU A 238 -30.02 -33.57 19.95
N SER A 239 -29.53 -34.65 19.34
CA SER A 239 -30.14 -35.96 19.44
C SER A 239 -29.07 -37.04 19.57
N TYR A 240 -29.47 -38.23 20.02
CA TYR A 240 -28.64 -39.43 19.89
C TYR A 240 -29.41 -40.55 19.18
N LEU A 241 -28.68 -41.46 18.56
CA LEU A 241 -29.23 -42.67 17.96
C LEU A 241 -29.39 -43.75 19.04
N ASP A 242 -30.61 -44.24 19.24
CA ASP A 242 -30.87 -45.34 20.17
C ASP A 242 -30.12 -46.60 19.70
N PRO A 243 -29.33 -47.25 20.56
CA PRO A 243 -28.42 -48.33 20.16
C PRO A 243 -29.15 -49.61 19.73
N VAL A 244 -30.44 -49.77 20.04
CA VAL A 244 -31.22 -50.97 19.71
C VAL A 244 -32.15 -50.71 18.52
N SER A 245 -32.97 -49.66 18.60
CA SER A 245 -34.00 -49.34 17.61
C SER A 245 -33.49 -48.53 16.43
N THR A 246 -32.31 -47.92 16.55
CA THR A 246 -31.76 -46.91 15.63
C THR A 246 -32.71 -45.73 15.36
N GLU A 247 -33.67 -45.50 16.26
CA GLU A 247 -34.48 -44.30 16.27
C GLU A 247 -33.68 -43.12 16.81
N LEU A 248 -33.98 -41.93 16.28
CA LEU A 248 -33.34 -40.70 16.72
C LEU A 248 -34.08 -40.13 17.94
N VAL A 249 -33.42 -40.08 19.09
CA VAL A 249 -33.98 -39.53 20.33
C VAL A 249 -33.53 -38.08 20.50
N THR A 250 -34.47 -37.15 20.39
CA THR A 250 -34.21 -35.72 20.61
C THR A 250 -34.08 -35.42 22.10
N VAL A 251 -32.95 -34.82 22.48
CA VAL A 251 -32.62 -34.46 23.87
C VAL A 251 -32.91 -33.00 24.14
N ALA A 252 -32.56 -32.12 23.21
CA ALA A 252 -32.82 -30.69 23.32
C ALA A 252 -33.05 -30.07 21.94
N GLN A 253 -33.84 -28.99 21.91
CA GLN A 253 -34.05 -28.17 20.73
C GLN A 253 -33.53 -26.75 20.99
N MET A 254 -32.85 -26.19 20.00
CA MET A 254 -32.22 -24.88 20.04
C MET A 254 -32.83 -23.97 18.97
N PRO A 255 -32.82 -22.64 19.18
CA PRO A 255 -33.48 -21.71 18.29
C PRO A 255 -32.57 -21.30 17.11
N GLY A 256 -32.01 -22.27 16.38
CA GLY A 256 -31.13 -21.98 15.24
C GLY A 256 -30.63 -23.23 14.51
N PHE A 257 -30.01 -23.03 13.35
CA PHE A 257 -29.43 -24.14 12.57
C PHE A 257 -28.20 -24.67 13.30
N THR A 258 -28.32 -25.84 13.93
CA THR A 258 -27.25 -26.40 14.78
C THR A 258 -26.08 -26.90 13.93
N ARG A 259 -24.86 -26.54 14.27
CA ARG A 259 -23.65 -26.99 13.57
C ARG A 259 -22.43 -26.86 14.49
N GLY A 260 -21.54 -27.85 14.45
CA GLY A 260 -20.44 -27.95 15.40
C GLY A 260 -20.95 -28.49 16.75
N LEU A 261 -20.34 -29.57 17.19
CA LEU A 261 -20.68 -30.25 18.45
C LEU A 261 -19.40 -30.76 19.10
N ASP A 262 -19.23 -30.45 20.37
CA ASP A 262 -18.23 -31.06 21.21
C ASP A 262 -18.73 -31.20 22.66
N PHE A 263 -18.07 -32.06 23.44
CA PHE A 263 -18.49 -32.42 24.79
C PHE A 263 -17.40 -32.17 25.83
N TYR A 264 -17.83 -31.76 27.02
CA TYR A 264 -17.00 -31.79 28.23
C TYR A 264 -17.83 -32.29 29.41
N GLY A 265 -17.54 -33.50 29.88
CA GLY A 265 -18.38 -34.17 30.89
C GLY A 265 -19.82 -34.34 30.40
N ASN A 266 -20.79 -33.81 31.16
CA ASN A 266 -22.23 -33.87 30.82
C ASN A 266 -22.71 -32.67 29.98
N LEU A 267 -21.79 -31.80 29.54
CA LEU A 267 -22.14 -30.60 28.78
C LEU A 267 -21.85 -30.81 27.29
N ALA A 268 -22.85 -30.53 26.46
CA ALA A 268 -22.71 -30.37 25.02
C ALA A 268 -22.57 -28.89 24.66
N PHE A 269 -21.55 -28.55 23.88
CA PHE A 269 -21.36 -27.24 23.29
C PHE A 269 -21.79 -27.29 21.83
N VAL A 270 -22.87 -26.57 21.51
CA VAL A 270 -23.55 -26.64 20.22
C VAL A 270 -23.50 -25.28 19.54
N GLY A 271 -22.91 -25.21 18.35
CA GLY A 271 -22.93 -24.00 17.54
C GLY A 271 -24.27 -23.82 16.84
N LEU A 272 -24.71 -22.58 16.67
CA LEU A 272 -25.91 -22.18 15.92
C LEU A 272 -25.54 -21.19 14.83
N SER A 273 -26.12 -21.37 13.65
CA SER A 273 -26.03 -20.46 12.50
C SER A 273 -27.37 -19.81 12.19
N GLN A 274 -27.34 -18.58 11.67
CA GLN A 274 -28.53 -17.92 11.15
C GLN A 274 -28.99 -18.64 9.87
N ILE A 275 -30.28 -18.90 9.76
CA ILE A 275 -30.85 -19.37 8.50
C ILE A 275 -31.10 -18.16 7.61
N ARG A 276 -30.40 -18.10 6.47
CA ARG A 276 -30.68 -17.13 5.40
C ARG A 276 -31.66 -17.73 4.39
N GLU A 277 -32.59 -16.93 3.88
CA GLU A 277 -33.43 -17.29 2.73
C GLU A 277 -32.59 -17.35 1.44
N SER A 278 -31.74 -18.37 1.34
CA SER A 278 -30.99 -18.71 0.13
C SER A 278 -31.49 -20.06 -0.40
N ALA A 279 -31.19 -20.36 -1.66
CA ALA A 279 -31.59 -21.61 -2.32
C ALA A 279 -31.17 -22.87 -1.54
N VAL A 280 -30.15 -22.78 -0.69
CA VAL A 280 -29.65 -23.91 0.13
C VAL A 280 -30.49 -24.15 1.39
N PHE A 281 -31.14 -23.15 2.00
CA PHE A 281 -31.89 -23.35 3.26
C PHE A 281 -33.42 -23.26 3.11
N SER A 282 -33.94 -22.99 1.91
CA SER A 282 -35.38 -23.03 1.63
C SER A 282 -36.00 -24.41 1.90
N GLY A 283 -37.17 -24.44 2.54
CA GLY A 283 -37.96 -25.66 2.76
C GLY A 283 -37.54 -26.54 3.94
N LEU A 284 -36.74 -26.02 4.89
CA LEU A 284 -36.37 -26.74 6.11
C LEU A 284 -37.47 -26.63 7.19
N PRO A 285 -37.68 -27.65 8.04
CA PRO A 285 -38.63 -27.57 9.14
C PRO A 285 -38.42 -26.36 10.06
N LEU A 286 -37.16 -26.03 10.34
CA LEU A 286 -36.80 -24.94 11.23
C LEU A 286 -37.22 -23.55 10.72
N THR A 287 -37.31 -23.33 9.40
CA THR A 287 -37.74 -22.04 8.82
C THR A 287 -39.24 -21.76 9.01
N GLN A 288 -40.03 -22.78 9.38
CA GLN A 288 -41.46 -22.63 9.64
C GLN A 288 -41.75 -22.19 11.08
N THR A 289 -40.77 -22.30 11.99
CA THR A 289 -40.98 -22.16 13.44
C THR A 289 -40.19 -21.02 14.08
N LEU A 290 -39.12 -20.52 13.44
CA LEU A 290 -38.29 -19.43 13.98
C LEU A 290 -38.54 -18.11 13.26
N SER A 291 -38.81 -17.05 14.03
CA SER A 291 -38.88 -15.65 13.56
C SER A 291 -37.56 -14.90 13.70
N GLU A 292 -36.66 -15.33 14.60
CA GLU A 292 -35.39 -14.67 14.88
C GLU A 292 -34.19 -15.34 14.21
N ARG A 293 -33.22 -14.53 13.77
CA ARG A 293 -31.94 -14.99 13.22
C ARG A 293 -30.91 -15.06 14.35
N ILE A 294 -30.59 -16.28 14.80
CA ILE A 294 -29.69 -16.50 15.94
C ILE A 294 -28.41 -17.19 15.47
N CYS A 295 -27.25 -16.68 15.92
CA CYS A 295 -25.94 -17.30 15.74
C CYS A 295 -25.15 -17.23 17.03
N GLY A 296 -24.40 -18.29 17.36
CA GLY A 296 -23.56 -18.36 18.55
C GLY A 296 -23.39 -19.78 19.09
N VAL A 297 -23.10 -19.93 20.39
CA VAL A 297 -22.81 -21.22 21.03
C VAL A 297 -23.73 -21.43 22.24
N TRP A 298 -24.37 -22.59 22.29
CA TRP A 298 -25.29 -23.03 23.34
C TRP A 298 -24.67 -24.15 24.16
N ILE A 299 -24.83 -24.08 25.48
CA ILE A 299 -24.40 -25.13 26.41
C ILE A 299 -25.63 -25.89 26.87
N VAL A 300 -25.64 -27.21 26.65
CA VAL A 300 -26.75 -28.09 27.02
C VAL A 300 -26.29 -29.16 27.99
N ASP A 301 -27.04 -29.29 29.09
CA ASP A 301 -26.96 -30.46 29.97
C ASP A 301 -27.65 -31.64 29.29
N ILE A 302 -26.86 -32.65 28.93
CA ILE A 302 -27.35 -33.78 28.14
C ILE A 302 -28.11 -34.82 28.96
N GLU A 303 -27.99 -34.80 30.29
CA GLU A 303 -28.80 -35.67 31.16
C GLU A 303 -30.21 -35.11 31.31
N ARG A 304 -30.32 -33.78 31.43
CA ARG A 304 -31.61 -33.10 31.65
C ARG A 304 -32.29 -32.62 30.38
N GLY A 305 -31.57 -32.56 29.26
CA GLY A 305 -32.07 -31.99 28.01
C GLY A 305 -32.34 -30.48 28.09
N LYS A 306 -31.59 -29.76 28.94
CA LYS A 306 -31.83 -28.32 29.19
C LYS A 306 -30.66 -27.47 28.72
N THR A 307 -30.98 -26.38 28.04
CA THR A 307 -30.02 -25.29 27.78
C THR A 307 -29.68 -24.59 29.10
N LEU A 308 -28.40 -24.57 29.45
CA LEU A 308 -27.89 -23.93 30.67
C LEU A 308 -27.42 -22.49 30.42
N ALA A 309 -26.78 -22.26 29.26
CA ALA A 309 -26.10 -21.02 28.96
C ALA A 309 -26.01 -20.81 27.44
N PHE A 310 -25.82 -19.56 27.03
CA PHE A 310 -25.53 -19.24 25.63
C PHE A 310 -24.58 -18.04 25.50
N LEU A 311 -23.91 -17.99 24.35
CA LEU A 311 -23.29 -16.80 23.78
C LEU A 311 -23.91 -16.58 22.41
N LYS A 312 -24.44 -15.39 22.14
CA LYS A 312 -25.07 -15.00 20.87
C LYS A 312 -24.26 -13.88 20.22
N PHE A 313 -23.96 -14.00 18.94
CA PHE A 313 -23.39 -12.91 18.13
C PHE A 313 -24.52 -12.01 17.64
N GLU A 314 -24.39 -10.71 17.89
CA GLU A 314 -25.34 -9.67 17.46
C GLU A 314 -24.92 -9.07 16.11
N GLU A 315 -23.61 -9.00 15.84
CA GLU A 315 -23.07 -8.38 14.64
C GLU A 315 -21.80 -9.09 14.13
N GLY A 316 -21.58 -9.04 12.81
CA GLY A 316 -20.38 -9.53 12.11
C GLY A 316 -20.21 -11.06 12.00
N VAL A 317 -20.87 -11.86 12.85
CA VAL A 317 -20.90 -13.33 12.75
C VAL A 317 -22.33 -13.83 12.56
N GLN A 318 -22.57 -14.53 11.46
CA GLN A 318 -23.89 -15.08 11.12
C GLN A 318 -23.90 -16.60 10.99
N GLU A 319 -22.72 -17.23 11.07
CA GLU A 319 -22.53 -18.66 10.86
C GLU A 319 -21.49 -19.19 11.84
N ILE A 320 -21.79 -20.33 12.45
CA ILE A 320 -20.85 -21.16 13.19
C ILE A 320 -20.68 -22.47 12.44
N PHE A 321 -19.43 -22.82 12.15
CA PHE A 321 -19.10 -24.00 11.37
C PHE A 321 -18.68 -25.19 12.24
N ALA A 322 -17.68 -24.99 13.10
CA ALA A 322 -17.23 -25.99 14.07
C ALA A 322 -17.16 -25.37 15.48
N VAL A 323 -17.32 -26.21 16.49
CA VAL A 323 -17.11 -25.89 17.92
C VAL A 323 -16.22 -26.99 18.47
N CYS A 324 -15.14 -26.62 19.14
CA CYS A 324 -14.22 -27.55 19.78
C CYS A 324 -13.81 -27.02 21.16
N VAL A 325 -13.78 -27.90 22.16
CA VAL A 325 -13.32 -27.60 23.51
C VAL A 325 -11.80 -27.68 23.57
N LEU A 326 -11.17 -26.66 24.17
CA LEU A 326 -9.77 -26.71 24.59
C LEU A 326 -9.72 -27.08 26.08
N PRO A 327 -9.44 -28.36 26.42
CA PRO A 327 -9.33 -28.77 27.81
C PRO A 327 -8.11 -28.15 28.48
N GLU A 328 -8.22 -27.86 29.78
CA GLU A 328 -7.11 -27.38 30.63
C GLU A 328 -6.41 -26.12 30.11
N THR A 329 -7.13 -25.31 29.32
CA THR A 329 -6.60 -24.10 28.68
C THR A 329 -7.61 -22.97 28.87
N ARG A 330 -7.30 -22.01 29.75
CA ARG A 330 -8.22 -20.96 30.20
C ARG A 330 -8.17 -19.74 29.30
N PHE A 331 -6.97 -19.32 28.90
CA PHE A 331 -6.74 -18.09 28.16
C PHE A 331 -5.73 -18.28 27.02
N PRO A 332 -6.08 -19.12 26.02
CA PRO A 332 -5.17 -19.38 24.90
C PRO A 332 -5.11 -18.20 23.94
N GLU A 333 -3.93 -17.98 23.38
CA GLU A 333 -3.75 -17.19 22.16
C GLU A 333 -3.57 -18.09 20.94
N VAL A 334 -4.10 -17.68 19.79
CA VAL A 334 -3.93 -18.38 18.52
C VAL A 334 -3.37 -17.41 17.51
N LEU A 335 -2.16 -17.64 17.02
CA LEU A 335 -1.56 -16.74 16.05
C LEU A 335 -1.70 -17.31 14.65
N ALA A 336 -2.31 -16.55 13.74
CA ALA A 336 -2.47 -16.96 12.35
C ALA A 336 -1.12 -16.90 11.61
N TRP A 337 -0.73 -15.72 11.11
CA TRP A 337 0.57 -15.48 10.50
C TRP A 337 1.11 -14.12 10.94
N GLU A 338 1.97 -14.14 11.95
CA GLU A 338 2.61 -12.96 12.55
C GLU A 338 4.12 -13.01 12.25
N PRO A 339 4.60 -12.41 11.14
CA PRO A 339 5.98 -12.60 10.68
C PRO A 339 7.04 -12.27 11.73
N GLU A 340 6.83 -11.19 12.50
CA GLU A 340 7.77 -10.72 13.51
C GLU A 340 7.88 -11.70 14.68
N LEU A 341 6.74 -12.16 15.21
CA LEU A 341 6.75 -13.13 16.30
C LEU A 341 7.23 -14.50 15.84
N LEU A 342 6.87 -14.92 14.62
CA LEU A 342 7.33 -16.18 14.04
C LEU A 342 8.84 -16.18 13.78
N ALA A 343 9.40 -15.06 13.31
CA ALA A 343 10.84 -14.93 13.11
C ALA A 343 11.64 -15.09 14.42
N GLN A 344 11.03 -14.77 15.57
CA GLN A 344 11.65 -14.80 16.90
C GLN A 344 11.15 -15.96 17.79
N SER A 345 10.37 -16.89 17.23
CA SER A 345 9.77 -18.00 17.99
C SER A 345 10.31 -19.34 17.51
N TYR A 346 11.18 -19.91 18.34
CA TYR A 346 11.80 -21.20 18.07
C TYR A 346 11.22 -22.27 19.00
N VAL A 347 11.07 -23.48 18.45
CA VAL A 347 10.76 -24.69 19.22
C VAL A 347 11.92 -25.64 18.99
N LEU A 348 12.72 -25.87 20.03
CA LEU A 348 13.87 -26.78 19.97
C LEU A 348 13.64 -27.98 20.88
N PRO A 349 14.25 -29.14 20.58
CA PRO A 349 14.32 -30.24 21.53
C PRO A 349 14.97 -29.80 22.85
N GLN A 350 14.57 -30.40 23.96
CA GLN A 350 15.06 -30.02 25.30
C GLN A 350 16.59 -29.98 25.42
N VAL A 351 17.28 -30.92 24.76
CA VAL A 351 18.76 -30.99 24.76
C VAL A 351 19.37 -29.78 24.05
N ALA A 352 18.77 -29.30 22.95
CA ALA A 352 19.23 -28.11 22.26
C ALA A 352 18.90 -26.85 23.07
N LEU A 353 17.72 -26.80 23.70
CA LEU A 353 17.29 -25.70 24.54
C LEU A 353 18.22 -25.50 25.76
N ALA A 354 18.70 -26.60 26.35
CA ALA A 354 19.66 -26.56 27.47
C ALA A 354 21.03 -25.98 27.09
N ASN A 355 21.38 -25.97 25.79
CA ASN A 355 22.62 -25.40 25.28
C ASN A 355 22.40 -24.07 24.54
N ALA A 356 21.17 -23.56 24.50
CA ALA A 356 20.87 -22.29 23.87
C ALA A 356 21.34 -21.14 24.78
N VAL A 357 22.22 -20.29 24.26
CA VAL A 357 22.63 -19.07 24.94
C VAL A 357 21.58 -18.00 24.67
N GLN A 358 20.92 -17.53 25.72
CA GLN A 358 20.15 -16.30 25.64
C GLN A 358 21.14 -15.13 25.78
N PRO A 359 21.20 -14.20 24.82
CA PRO A 359 22.01 -12.99 24.99
C PRO A 359 21.56 -12.23 26.24
N ALA A 360 22.51 -11.64 26.96
CA ALA A 360 22.21 -10.87 28.15
C ALA A 360 21.63 -9.49 27.75
N GLY A 361 20.40 -9.22 28.18
CA GLY A 361 19.71 -7.94 27.92
C GLY A 361 18.96 -7.89 26.59
N ASP A 362 18.34 -6.72 26.33
CA ASP A 362 17.73 -6.43 25.03
C ASP A 362 18.84 -6.25 23.99
N TRP A 363 18.84 -7.10 22.98
CA TRP A 363 19.83 -7.09 21.91
C TRP A 363 19.11 -6.77 20.61
N GLU A 364 19.66 -5.83 19.84
CA GLU A 364 19.05 -5.30 18.63
C GLU A 364 20.01 -5.46 17.45
N PHE A 365 19.46 -5.77 16.27
CA PHE A 365 20.25 -5.81 15.03
C PHE A 365 20.13 -4.47 14.29
N ALA A 366 21.28 -3.91 13.88
CA ALA A 366 21.33 -2.72 13.05
C ALA A 366 20.47 -2.88 11.77
N GLU A 367 20.51 -4.06 11.13
CA GLU A 367 19.73 -4.37 9.93
C GLU A 367 18.22 -4.23 10.14
N THR A 368 17.68 -4.54 11.32
CA THR A 368 16.25 -4.37 11.63
C THR A 368 15.84 -2.91 11.49
N TYR A 369 16.66 -1.99 11.98
CA TYR A 369 16.40 -0.56 11.89
C TYR A 369 16.61 -0.01 10.48
N PHE A 370 17.58 -0.54 9.73
CA PHE A 370 17.75 -0.21 8.31
C PHE A 370 16.49 -0.58 7.50
N VAL A 371 15.99 -1.80 7.66
CA VAL A 371 14.78 -2.26 6.96
C VAL A 371 13.56 -1.43 7.38
N ARG A 372 13.43 -1.10 8.67
CA ARG A 372 12.37 -0.19 9.16
C ARG A 372 12.49 1.20 8.54
N GLY A 373 13.70 1.76 8.45
CA GLY A 373 13.97 3.04 7.81
C GLY A 373 13.52 3.07 6.35
N ASN A 374 13.85 2.03 5.58
CA ASN A 374 13.41 1.92 4.18
C ASN A 374 11.89 1.86 4.05
N ARG A 375 11.19 1.06 4.88
CA ARG A 375 9.71 1.00 4.84
C ARG A 375 9.07 2.36 5.18
N LEU A 376 9.62 3.07 6.16
CA LEU A 376 9.13 4.40 6.54
C LEU A 376 9.40 5.43 5.44
N TYR A 377 10.55 5.35 4.78
CA TYR A 377 10.88 6.17 3.62
C TYR A 377 9.90 5.93 2.46
N GLU A 378 9.67 4.66 2.10
CA GLU A 378 8.70 4.27 1.05
C GLU A 378 7.26 4.72 1.39
N ALA A 379 6.92 4.76 2.69
CA ALA A 379 5.64 5.26 3.17
C ALA A 379 5.57 6.81 3.27
N GLY A 380 6.61 7.54 2.87
CA GLY A 380 6.68 9.01 2.94
C GLY A 380 6.83 9.57 4.36
N LYS A 381 7.09 8.72 5.36
CA LYS A 381 7.25 9.10 6.77
C LYS A 381 8.70 9.47 7.07
N PHE A 382 9.19 10.53 6.42
CA PHE A 382 10.61 10.87 6.41
C PHE A 382 11.20 11.15 7.80
N ALA A 383 10.47 11.82 8.69
CA ALA A 383 10.95 12.10 10.05
C ALA A 383 11.17 10.82 10.88
N GLU A 384 10.25 9.85 10.78
CA GLU A 384 10.38 8.54 11.44
C GLU A 384 11.51 7.72 10.79
N ALA A 385 11.66 7.80 9.47
CA ALA A 385 12.73 7.11 8.73
C ALA A 385 14.12 7.58 9.17
N VAL A 386 14.32 8.89 9.38
CA VAL A 386 15.56 9.44 9.95
C VAL A 386 15.88 8.79 11.30
N GLY A 387 14.90 8.72 12.21
CA GLY A 387 15.11 8.11 13.52
C GLY A 387 15.50 6.63 13.44
N ALA A 388 14.92 5.88 12.50
CA ALA A 388 15.28 4.49 12.27
C ALA A 388 16.71 4.34 11.69
N PHE A 389 17.09 5.14 10.69
CA PHE A 389 18.46 5.10 10.15
C PHE A 389 19.51 5.53 11.18
N GLN A 390 19.22 6.55 12.00
CA GLN A 390 20.09 6.94 13.11
C GLN A 390 20.26 5.80 14.11
N LYS A 391 19.17 5.11 14.48
CA LYS A 391 19.25 3.96 15.39
C LYS A 391 20.06 2.80 14.79
N CYS A 392 19.96 2.57 13.48
CA CYS A 392 20.83 1.63 12.78
C CYS A 392 22.31 2.00 12.94
N LEU A 393 22.65 3.28 12.74
CA LEU A 393 24.02 3.78 12.85
C LEU A 393 24.54 3.88 14.29
N GLU A 394 23.67 3.96 15.30
CA GLU A 394 24.05 3.81 16.71
C GLU A 394 24.53 2.38 17.01
N LEU A 395 23.89 1.37 16.40
CA LEU A 395 24.22 -0.04 16.57
C LEU A 395 25.42 -0.46 15.72
N ASP A 396 25.51 0.06 14.50
CA ASP A 396 26.64 -0.13 13.59
C ASP A 396 26.97 1.17 12.84
N PRO A 397 27.96 1.96 13.33
CA PRO A 397 28.37 3.21 12.68
C PRO A 397 28.93 3.05 11.25
N THR A 398 29.29 1.83 10.86
CA THR A 398 29.87 1.51 9.55
C THR A 398 28.83 1.06 8.51
N TYR A 399 27.54 1.02 8.88
CA TYR A 399 26.46 0.58 8.00
C TYR A 399 26.14 1.62 6.91
N LEU A 400 26.96 1.65 5.86
CA LEU A 400 26.88 2.64 4.77
C LEU A 400 25.50 2.76 4.09
N PRO A 401 24.73 1.67 3.85
CA PRO A 401 23.40 1.81 3.26
C PRO A 401 22.43 2.64 4.11
N ALA A 402 22.51 2.55 5.44
CA ALA A 402 21.69 3.36 6.35
C ALA A 402 22.15 4.82 6.34
N ARG A 403 23.45 5.07 6.17
CA ARG A 403 23.99 6.42 6.03
C ARG A 403 23.55 7.10 4.74
N TYR A 404 23.55 6.36 3.63
CA TYR A 404 22.97 6.82 2.36
C TYR A 404 21.47 7.12 2.52
N GLY A 405 20.71 6.18 3.11
CA GLY A 405 19.28 6.37 3.39
C GLY A 405 19.01 7.60 4.26
N LEU A 406 19.81 7.83 5.30
CA LEU A 406 19.74 9.02 6.15
C LEU A 406 19.99 10.30 5.34
N GLY A 407 21.05 10.33 4.52
CA GLY A 407 21.39 11.48 3.69
C GLY A 407 20.26 11.88 2.73
N VAL A 408 19.71 10.91 1.98
CA VAL A 408 18.57 11.15 1.07
C VAL A 408 17.33 11.62 1.83
N THR A 409 17.01 10.97 2.96
CA THR A 409 15.83 11.30 3.77
C THR A 409 15.93 12.69 4.38
N CYS A 410 17.11 13.09 4.88
CA CYS A 410 17.37 14.45 5.34
C CYS A 410 17.16 15.49 4.23
N GLY A 411 17.52 15.17 2.99
CA GLY A 411 17.27 16.01 1.83
C GLY A 411 15.78 16.30 1.60
N HIS A 412 14.91 15.29 1.73
CA HIS A 412 13.45 15.47 1.64
C HIS A 412 12.87 16.32 2.76
N LEU A 413 13.49 16.33 3.94
CA LEU A 413 13.09 17.15 5.08
C LEU A 413 13.68 18.57 5.05
N GLY A 414 14.37 18.96 3.98
CA GLY A 414 15.03 20.26 3.87
C GLY A 414 16.29 20.41 4.72
N ARG A 415 16.78 19.33 5.34
CA ARG A 415 18.01 19.31 6.16
C ARG A 415 19.24 19.12 5.27
N TYR A 416 19.43 20.02 4.31
CA TYR A 416 20.39 19.84 3.21
C TYR A 416 21.85 19.78 3.66
N GLY A 417 22.22 20.53 4.71
CA GLY A 417 23.57 20.50 5.27
C GLY A 417 23.93 19.13 5.85
N GLU A 418 23.00 18.54 6.61
CA GLU A 418 23.15 17.19 7.17
C GLU A 418 23.13 16.13 6.06
N ALA A 419 22.23 16.27 5.09
CA ALA A 419 22.19 15.40 3.92
C ALA A 419 23.53 15.37 3.18
N ALA A 420 24.11 16.53 2.90
CA ALA A 420 25.40 16.64 2.22
C ALA A 420 26.54 16.00 3.03
N GLN A 421 26.54 16.15 4.36
CA GLN A 421 27.55 15.53 5.22
C GLN A 421 27.48 14.01 5.16
N GLU A 422 26.28 13.43 5.30
CA GLU A 422 26.11 11.97 5.28
C GLU A 422 26.44 11.38 3.91
N LEU A 423 26.01 12.03 2.82
CA LEU A 423 26.32 11.59 1.45
C LEU A 423 27.82 11.71 1.14
N ALA A 424 28.49 12.74 1.64
CA ALA A 424 29.94 12.89 1.49
C ALA A 424 30.72 11.78 2.22
N ILE A 425 30.23 11.31 3.37
CA ILE A 425 30.82 10.15 4.05
C ILE A 425 30.63 8.89 3.20
N VAL A 426 29.46 8.69 2.58
CA VAL A 426 29.21 7.55 1.69
C VAL A 426 30.16 7.57 0.50
N THR A 427 30.29 8.70 -0.21
CA THR A 427 31.18 8.80 -1.39
C THR A 427 32.67 8.69 -1.02
N ALA A 428 33.06 9.10 0.19
CA ALA A 428 34.43 8.91 0.68
C ALA A 428 34.77 7.44 0.98
N ASN A 429 33.80 6.64 1.42
CA ASN A 429 34.00 5.21 1.69
C ASN A 429 33.78 4.33 0.46
N GLU A 430 32.84 4.71 -0.40
CA GLU A 430 32.50 4.04 -1.65
C GLU A 430 32.57 5.04 -2.81
N ALA A 431 33.79 5.27 -3.31
CA ALA A 431 34.04 6.19 -4.43
C ALA A 431 33.31 5.83 -5.74
N GLY A 432 32.71 4.64 -5.82
CA GLY A 432 31.88 4.20 -6.94
C GLY A 432 30.37 4.35 -6.72
N HIS A 433 29.92 4.89 -5.58
CA HIS A 433 28.51 4.97 -5.22
C HIS A 433 27.80 6.09 -5.97
N VAL A 434 27.43 5.79 -7.22
CA VAL A 434 26.85 6.73 -8.19
C VAL A 434 25.69 7.57 -7.64
N GLU A 435 24.69 6.94 -7.01
CA GLU A 435 23.51 7.66 -6.51
C GLU A 435 23.85 8.63 -5.38
N ALA A 436 24.89 8.33 -4.58
CA ALA A 436 25.32 9.20 -3.50
C ALA A 436 26.02 10.45 -4.04
N HIS A 437 26.86 10.30 -5.06
CA HIS A 437 27.45 11.43 -5.79
C HIS A 437 26.38 12.32 -6.42
N TYR A 438 25.40 11.73 -7.12
CA TYR A 438 24.29 12.48 -7.71
C TYR A 438 23.50 13.29 -6.68
N HIS A 439 23.07 12.64 -5.58
CA HIS A 439 22.36 13.33 -4.51
C HIS A 439 23.23 14.38 -3.79
N LEU A 440 24.51 14.10 -3.58
CA LEU A 440 25.45 15.06 -3.00
C LEU A 440 25.56 16.31 -3.88
N GLY A 441 25.67 16.15 -5.20
CA GLY A 441 25.67 17.28 -6.14
C GLY A 441 24.43 18.15 -6.01
N LEU A 442 23.24 17.55 -5.97
CA LEU A 442 21.99 18.28 -5.74
C LEU A 442 21.97 19.05 -4.41
N MET A 443 22.49 18.46 -3.33
CA MET A 443 22.57 19.14 -2.03
C MET A 443 23.56 20.31 -2.06
N LEU A 444 24.74 20.12 -2.65
CA LEU A 444 25.78 21.14 -2.76
C LEU A 444 25.32 22.33 -3.62
N LEU A 445 24.68 22.06 -4.76
CA LEU A 445 24.12 23.10 -5.63
C LEU A 445 23.09 23.96 -4.90
N ARG A 446 22.25 23.31 -4.09
CA ARG A 446 21.20 23.97 -3.31
C ARG A 446 21.75 24.82 -2.16
N LEU A 447 22.85 24.37 -1.56
CA LEU A 447 23.60 25.09 -0.53
C LEU A 447 24.49 26.22 -1.11
N GLY A 448 24.59 26.33 -2.43
CA GLY A 448 25.42 27.34 -3.08
C GLY A 448 26.90 26.96 -3.26
N ASP A 449 27.31 25.74 -2.89
CA ASP A 449 28.66 25.21 -3.15
C ASP A 449 28.73 24.68 -4.59
N TRP A 450 28.63 25.60 -5.54
CA TRP A 450 28.52 25.29 -6.96
C TRP A 450 29.75 24.61 -7.57
N PRO A 451 31.00 25.00 -7.25
CA PRO A 451 32.18 24.32 -7.79
C PRO A 451 32.18 22.80 -7.51
N ARG A 452 31.87 22.42 -6.26
CA ARG A 452 31.76 21.00 -5.90
C ARG A 452 30.45 20.40 -6.43
N GLY A 453 29.35 21.14 -6.35
CA GLY A 453 28.05 20.72 -6.86
C GLY A 453 28.08 20.32 -8.34
N TRP A 454 28.74 21.09 -9.20
CA TRP A 454 28.89 20.76 -10.63
C TRP A 454 29.74 19.52 -10.87
N THR A 455 30.80 19.35 -10.08
CA THR A 455 31.66 18.16 -10.18
C THR A 455 30.86 16.90 -9.85
N GLU A 456 30.07 16.95 -8.78
CA GLU A 456 29.20 15.85 -8.35
C GLU A 456 28.02 15.63 -9.29
N TRP A 457 27.49 16.70 -9.90
CA TRP A 457 26.40 16.65 -10.87
C TRP A 457 26.72 15.83 -12.14
N GLU A 458 27.98 15.75 -12.54
CA GLU A 458 28.39 14.91 -13.69
C GLU A 458 28.20 13.41 -13.45
N TRP A 459 28.03 12.98 -12.19
CA TRP A 459 27.69 11.58 -11.89
C TRP A 459 26.28 11.18 -12.34
N ARG A 460 25.42 12.16 -12.67
CA ARG A 460 24.06 11.92 -13.21
C ARG A 460 24.07 10.92 -14.36
N TRP A 461 25.11 10.96 -15.21
CA TRP A 461 25.26 10.08 -16.37
C TRP A 461 25.40 8.59 -16.06
N ARG A 462 25.72 8.26 -14.82
CA ARG A 462 25.84 6.88 -14.36
C ARG A 462 24.57 6.39 -13.65
N THR A 463 23.63 7.28 -13.35
CA THR A 463 22.33 6.94 -12.76
C THR A 463 21.38 6.37 -13.83
N LYS A 464 20.30 5.72 -13.40
CA LYS A 464 19.28 5.20 -14.34
C LYS A 464 18.39 6.30 -14.95
N GLY A 465 18.35 7.48 -14.33
CA GLY A 465 17.45 8.57 -14.73
C GLY A 465 17.91 9.36 -15.96
N PHE A 466 19.19 9.26 -16.32
CA PHE A 466 19.79 10.03 -17.40
C PHE A 466 20.36 9.10 -18.46
N THR A 467 20.12 9.41 -19.72
CA THR A 467 20.71 8.68 -20.85
C THR A 467 21.78 9.56 -21.51
N PRO A 468 23.06 9.19 -21.45
CA PRO A 468 24.11 9.97 -22.10
C PRO A 468 23.92 9.96 -23.61
N PHE A 469 24.27 11.08 -24.26
CA PHE A 469 24.32 11.14 -25.72
C PHE A 469 25.42 10.20 -26.24
N ALA A 470 25.01 9.12 -26.89
CA ALA A 470 25.91 8.10 -27.38
C ALA A 470 26.44 8.48 -28.79
N ALA A 471 27.63 9.07 -28.84
CA ALA A 471 28.35 9.30 -30.08
C ALA A 471 29.82 8.87 -29.93
N PRO A 472 30.46 8.28 -30.97
CA PRO A 472 31.89 7.99 -30.98
C PRO A 472 32.71 9.25 -31.27
N LYS A 473 32.42 10.34 -30.56
CA LYS A 473 33.05 11.65 -30.68
C LYS A 473 33.50 12.09 -29.28
N PRO A 474 34.59 12.85 -29.15
CA PRO A 474 35.07 13.29 -27.84
C PRO A 474 34.11 14.28 -27.18
N PHE A 475 34.09 14.25 -25.85
CA PHE A 475 33.43 15.25 -25.03
C PHE A 475 34.25 16.55 -25.04
N TRP A 476 33.58 17.69 -25.21
CA TRP A 476 34.19 19.02 -25.17
C TRP A 476 34.32 19.50 -23.72
N ALA A 477 35.53 19.82 -23.29
CA ALA A 477 35.85 20.21 -21.92
C ALA A 477 36.11 21.72 -21.75
N GLY A 478 35.78 22.53 -22.76
CA GLY A 478 35.95 23.99 -22.74
C GLY A 478 37.18 24.51 -23.49
N GLU A 479 37.90 23.65 -24.20
CA GLU A 479 39.03 24.04 -25.03
C GLU A 479 38.60 24.91 -26.24
N THR A 480 39.52 25.71 -26.79
CA THR A 480 39.28 26.51 -28.01
C THR A 480 39.41 25.67 -29.28
N LEU A 481 38.46 25.81 -30.18
CA LEU A 481 38.13 24.98 -31.33
C LEU A 481 37.88 25.82 -32.61
N PRO A 482 38.86 26.62 -33.08
CA PRO A 482 38.64 27.65 -34.08
C PRO A 482 38.09 27.15 -35.44
N GLU A 483 38.30 25.88 -35.75
CA GLU A 483 37.88 25.23 -37.00
C GLU A 483 36.86 24.09 -36.79
N GLN A 484 36.53 23.74 -35.55
CA GLN A 484 35.69 22.57 -35.26
C GLN A 484 34.25 22.96 -34.93
N THR A 485 33.32 22.07 -35.25
CA THR A 485 31.90 22.21 -34.95
C THR A 485 31.56 21.49 -33.64
N LEU A 486 31.01 22.23 -32.69
CA LEU A 486 30.57 21.75 -31.38
C LEU A 486 29.07 21.41 -31.41
N LEU A 487 28.73 20.18 -31.02
CA LEU A 487 27.34 19.81 -30.77
C LEU A 487 26.99 20.03 -29.29
N ILE A 488 25.93 20.77 -29.02
CA ILE A 488 25.35 20.95 -27.68
C ILE A 488 23.93 20.42 -27.69
N TYR A 489 23.56 19.56 -26.74
CA TYR A 489 22.21 19.00 -26.66
C TYR A 489 21.53 19.33 -25.34
N ALA A 490 20.24 19.65 -25.40
CA ALA A 490 19.39 19.79 -24.21
C ALA A 490 18.95 18.40 -23.72
N GLU A 491 19.10 18.16 -22.41
CA GLU A 491 18.80 16.87 -21.76
C GLU A 491 17.40 16.79 -21.16
N SER A 492 16.80 17.95 -20.88
CA SER A 492 15.78 18.14 -19.87
C SER A 492 14.65 19.05 -20.38
N ASP A 493 13.80 19.52 -19.45
CA ASP A 493 12.67 20.38 -19.79
C ASP A 493 13.09 21.74 -20.39
N ALA A 494 12.12 22.42 -20.98
CA ALA A 494 12.35 23.69 -21.65
C ALA A 494 12.81 24.81 -20.70
N GLY A 495 12.44 24.78 -19.42
CA GLY A 495 12.84 25.80 -18.44
C GLY A 495 14.33 25.73 -18.16
N GLU A 496 14.84 24.53 -17.93
CA GLU A 496 16.28 24.29 -17.78
C GLU A 496 17.03 24.64 -19.06
N ALA A 497 16.51 24.25 -20.22
CA ALA A 497 17.10 24.63 -21.51
C ALA A 497 17.22 26.15 -21.63
N ILE A 498 16.11 26.90 -21.44
CA ILE A 498 16.07 28.36 -21.54
C ILE A 498 17.03 29.02 -20.54
N GLN A 499 17.14 28.50 -19.32
CA GLN A 499 18.08 29.00 -18.32
C GLN A 499 19.53 28.92 -18.83
N PHE A 500 19.92 27.76 -19.37
CA PHE A 500 21.30 27.48 -19.78
C PHE A 500 21.65 27.93 -21.20
N LEU A 501 20.67 28.36 -22.02
CA LEU A 501 20.92 29.01 -23.31
C LEU A 501 21.90 30.20 -23.21
N ARG A 502 22.01 30.84 -22.03
CA ARG A 502 22.97 31.91 -21.75
C ARG A 502 24.44 31.55 -21.99
N TYR A 503 24.78 30.26 -21.97
CA TYR A 503 26.14 29.79 -22.21
C TYR A 503 26.46 29.60 -23.69
N LEU A 504 25.45 29.51 -24.57
CA LEU A 504 25.71 29.31 -26.01
C LEU A 504 26.52 30.44 -26.64
N PRO A 505 26.26 31.74 -26.35
CA PRO A 505 27.10 32.83 -26.88
C PRO A 505 28.56 32.76 -26.41
N LEU A 506 28.81 32.26 -25.19
CA LEU A 506 30.18 32.07 -24.67
C LEU A 506 30.88 30.92 -25.40
N ALA A 507 30.20 29.78 -25.54
CA ALA A 507 30.72 28.64 -26.30
C ALA A 507 30.96 29.00 -27.78
N ALA A 508 30.11 29.85 -28.38
CA ALA A 508 30.25 30.27 -29.77
C ALA A 508 31.51 31.11 -30.04
N GLN A 509 32.12 31.70 -29.01
CA GLN A 509 33.41 32.39 -29.13
C GLN A 509 34.58 31.41 -29.16
N LEU A 510 34.37 30.17 -28.72
CA LEU A 510 35.39 29.15 -28.59
C LEU A 510 35.39 28.18 -29.76
N CYS A 511 34.39 28.16 -30.64
CA CYS A 511 34.32 27.21 -31.75
C CYS A 511 33.96 27.86 -33.09
N HIS A 512 34.18 27.18 -34.21
CA HIS A 512 33.74 27.65 -35.53
C HIS A 512 32.21 27.80 -35.60
N GLN A 513 31.50 26.80 -35.10
CA GLN A 513 30.06 26.71 -35.18
C GLN A 513 29.49 25.82 -34.07
N ILE A 514 28.28 26.13 -33.61
CA ILE A 514 27.50 25.29 -32.70
C ILE A 514 26.32 24.68 -33.44
N ILE A 515 26.14 23.37 -33.30
CA ILE A 515 24.87 22.70 -33.57
C ILE A 515 24.16 22.50 -32.23
N PHE A 516 23.04 23.19 -32.03
CA PHE A 516 22.25 23.04 -30.81
C PHE A 516 21.06 22.11 -31.04
N VAL A 517 21.07 20.95 -30.39
CA VAL A 517 20.00 19.96 -30.49
C VAL A 517 18.93 20.27 -29.46
N CYS A 518 17.74 20.65 -29.94
CA CYS A 518 16.64 21.06 -29.07
C CYS A 518 15.26 20.68 -29.62
N SER A 519 14.25 20.84 -28.76
CA SER A 519 12.84 20.71 -29.15
C SER A 519 12.46 21.74 -30.22
N PRO A 520 11.59 21.40 -31.19
CA PRO A 520 11.10 22.34 -32.19
C PRO A 520 10.46 23.59 -31.58
N TYR A 521 9.86 23.48 -30.39
CA TYR A 521 9.24 24.61 -29.70
C TYR A 521 10.22 25.71 -29.26
N LEU A 522 11.53 25.43 -29.22
CA LEU A 522 12.57 26.42 -28.90
C LEU A 522 13.16 27.08 -30.15
N LYS A 523 12.88 26.57 -31.36
CA LYS A 523 13.60 26.98 -32.57
C LYS A 523 13.41 28.47 -32.89
N THR A 524 12.18 28.96 -32.83
CA THR A 524 11.85 30.38 -33.10
C THR A 524 12.47 31.32 -32.08
N LEU A 525 12.60 30.87 -30.81
CA LEU A 525 13.22 31.65 -29.74
C LEU A 525 14.72 31.88 -29.98
N LEU A 526 15.38 30.97 -30.69
CA LEU A 526 16.83 31.02 -30.94
C LEU A 526 17.21 31.90 -32.14
N GLU A 527 16.25 32.38 -32.94
CA GLU A 527 16.52 33.24 -34.11
C GLU A 527 17.22 34.57 -33.75
N GLY A 528 17.02 35.05 -32.51
CA GLY A 528 17.64 36.26 -31.99
C GLY A 528 19.09 36.08 -31.50
N MET A 529 19.59 34.84 -31.47
CA MET A 529 20.96 34.54 -31.03
C MET A 529 21.99 34.73 -32.15
N THR A 530 23.29 34.57 -31.82
CA THR A 530 24.36 34.64 -32.82
C THR A 530 24.17 33.61 -33.94
N ARG A 531 24.51 34.01 -35.18
CA ARG A 531 24.42 33.13 -36.37
C ARG A 531 25.31 31.89 -36.31
N ALA A 532 26.27 31.87 -35.40
CA ALA A 532 27.11 30.70 -35.15
C ALA A 532 26.33 29.51 -34.55
N ILE A 533 25.14 29.76 -33.97
CA ILE A 533 24.29 28.72 -33.37
C ILE A 533 23.26 28.26 -34.39
N GLN A 534 23.28 26.97 -34.72
CA GLN A 534 22.32 26.32 -35.62
C GLN A 534 21.41 25.37 -34.84
N PRO A 535 20.15 25.75 -34.55
CA PRO A 535 19.20 24.85 -33.91
C PRO A 535 18.79 23.73 -34.85
N ARG A 536 18.85 22.49 -34.38
CA ARG A 536 18.46 21.27 -35.10
C ARG A 536 17.69 20.32 -34.19
N GLN A 537 16.89 19.45 -34.79
CA GLN A 537 16.24 18.35 -34.07
C GLN A 537 17.15 17.12 -34.01
N ALA A 538 16.94 16.25 -33.03
CA ALA A 538 17.76 15.04 -32.86
C ALA A 538 17.79 14.15 -34.11
N GLY A 539 16.66 14.03 -34.82
CA GLY A 539 16.57 13.24 -36.07
C GLY A 539 17.28 13.84 -37.29
N GLU A 540 17.75 15.09 -37.19
CA GLU A 540 18.45 15.80 -38.27
C GLU A 540 19.98 15.69 -38.15
N ILE A 541 20.49 15.05 -37.09
CA ILE A 541 21.92 15.00 -36.78
C ILE A 541 22.58 13.75 -37.35
N SER A 542 23.73 13.93 -38.00
CA SER A 542 24.64 12.87 -38.42
C SER A 542 26.01 13.01 -37.73
N LEU A 543 26.73 11.91 -37.56
CA LEU A 543 28.08 11.88 -36.97
C LEU A 543 29.14 12.68 -37.76
N LYS A 544 28.83 13.05 -39.01
CA LYS A 544 29.68 13.90 -39.84
C LYS A 544 29.46 15.41 -39.61
N ASP A 545 28.40 15.78 -38.89
CA ASP A 545 27.99 17.18 -38.77
C ASP A 545 28.75 17.92 -37.65
N PHE A 546 29.42 17.20 -36.76
CA PHE A 546 30.12 17.75 -35.61
C PHE A 546 31.39 16.96 -35.27
N ASP A 547 32.31 17.62 -34.57
CA ASP A 547 33.62 17.07 -34.20
C ASP A 547 33.67 16.67 -32.72
N VAL A 548 33.07 17.48 -31.86
CA VAL A 548 33.01 17.28 -30.40
C VAL A 548 31.59 17.55 -29.89
N HIS A 549 31.26 17.06 -28.70
CA HIS A 549 29.95 17.32 -28.10
C HIS A 549 30.02 17.60 -26.60
N CYS A 550 29.04 18.33 -26.09
CA CYS A 550 28.76 18.40 -24.65
C CYS A 550 27.27 18.55 -24.42
N ALA A 551 26.85 18.37 -23.18
CA ALA A 551 25.48 18.59 -22.81
C ALA A 551 25.28 20.01 -22.27
N LEU A 552 24.09 20.56 -22.49
CA LEU A 552 23.79 21.95 -22.13
C LEU A 552 23.98 22.23 -20.62
N THR A 553 23.61 21.27 -19.77
CA THR A 553 23.68 21.38 -18.30
C THR A 553 25.06 21.06 -17.73
N SER A 554 26.02 20.64 -18.57
CA SER A 554 27.44 20.53 -18.20
C SER A 554 28.20 21.85 -18.41
N LEU A 555 27.63 22.82 -19.16
CA LEU A 555 28.26 24.11 -19.42
C LEU A 555 28.61 24.89 -18.15
N PRO A 556 27.80 24.90 -17.07
CA PRO A 556 28.18 25.55 -15.81
C PRO A 556 29.48 24.97 -15.21
N SER A 557 29.69 23.66 -15.33
CA SER A 557 30.93 23.02 -14.88
C SER A 557 32.12 23.45 -15.74
N ILE A 558 31.95 23.41 -17.07
CA ILE A 558 32.96 23.79 -18.08
C ILE A 558 33.40 25.25 -17.89
N PHE A 559 32.45 26.16 -17.66
CA PHE A 559 32.71 27.58 -17.43
C PHE A 559 32.97 27.93 -15.95
N GLN A 560 33.08 26.92 -15.07
CA GLN A 560 33.38 27.09 -13.65
C GLN A 560 32.45 28.12 -12.96
N THR A 561 31.15 27.98 -13.21
CA THR A 561 30.15 28.91 -12.72
C THR A 561 30.04 28.86 -11.20
N THR A 562 30.29 30.01 -10.59
CA THR A 562 30.04 30.35 -9.19
C THR A 562 28.86 31.32 -9.12
N LEU A 563 28.43 31.67 -7.91
CA LEU A 563 27.39 32.69 -7.76
C LEU A 563 27.79 34.01 -8.43
N GLU A 564 29.07 34.37 -8.39
CA GLU A 564 29.61 35.64 -8.89
C GLU A 564 29.93 35.61 -10.39
N THR A 565 30.08 34.42 -10.99
CA THR A 565 30.52 34.26 -12.39
C THR A 565 29.40 33.80 -13.33
N ILE A 566 28.15 33.84 -12.89
CA ILE A 566 26.99 33.62 -13.76
C ILE A 566 27.08 34.57 -14.96
N PRO A 567 26.84 34.11 -16.19
CA PRO A 567 26.70 35.00 -17.34
C PRO A 567 25.47 35.91 -17.17
N TYR A 568 25.68 37.10 -16.60
CA TYR A 568 24.63 38.03 -16.15
C TYR A 568 24.02 38.91 -17.23
N SER A 569 24.53 38.87 -18.47
CA SER A 569 24.06 39.73 -19.55
C SER A 569 22.61 39.40 -19.92
N VAL A 570 21.67 40.04 -19.23
CA VAL A 570 20.23 39.96 -19.47
C VAL A 570 19.81 41.28 -20.14
N PRO A 571 19.06 41.25 -21.26
CA PRO A 571 18.53 40.05 -21.92
C PRO A 571 19.58 39.28 -22.74
N TYR A 572 19.57 37.94 -22.64
CA TYR A 572 20.31 37.04 -23.55
C TYR A 572 19.42 36.38 -24.60
N LEU A 573 18.11 36.61 -24.52
CA LEU A 573 17.11 36.25 -25.52
C LEU A 573 16.38 37.51 -25.99
N GLN A 574 15.89 37.50 -27.22
CA GLN A 574 15.07 38.57 -27.76
C GLN A 574 13.76 38.00 -28.30
N ALA A 575 12.67 38.74 -28.11
CA ALA A 575 11.39 38.38 -28.71
C ALA A 575 11.52 38.38 -30.25
N PRO A 576 10.99 37.35 -30.95
CA PRO A 576 11.01 37.31 -32.40
C PRO A 576 10.28 38.52 -33.01
N ARG A 577 10.85 39.10 -34.08
CA ARG A 577 10.27 40.28 -34.75
C ARG A 577 8.98 39.98 -35.51
N ARG A 578 8.72 38.71 -35.84
CA ARG A 578 7.52 38.24 -36.53
C ARG A 578 6.98 37.03 -35.79
N THR A 579 5.76 37.14 -35.29
CA THR A 579 5.02 36.03 -34.69
C THR A 579 3.61 35.99 -35.25
N ALA A 580 2.92 34.85 -35.11
CA ALA A 580 1.53 34.72 -35.53
C ALA A 580 0.60 35.70 -34.77
N LEU A 581 1.07 36.25 -33.65
CA LEU A 581 0.33 37.14 -32.75
C LEU A 581 0.42 38.64 -33.10
N GLY A 582 1.15 39.02 -34.16
CA GLY A 582 1.54 40.42 -34.40
C GLY A 582 0.42 41.48 -34.38
N GLU A 583 -0.76 41.19 -34.95
CA GLU A 583 -1.91 42.11 -34.88
C GLU A 583 -2.65 42.05 -33.54
N PHE A 584 -2.68 40.86 -32.91
CA PHE A 584 -3.33 40.63 -31.62
C PHE A 584 -2.60 41.35 -30.47
N LEU A 585 -1.29 41.51 -30.56
CA LEU A 585 -0.47 42.14 -29.51
C LEU A 585 -0.51 43.67 -29.52
N LYS A 586 -0.99 44.32 -30.59
CA LYS A 586 -0.97 45.79 -30.71
C LYS A 586 -1.79 46.53 -29.63
N PRO A 587 -3.01 46.10 -29.27
CA PRO A 587 -3.77 46.74 -28.21
C PRO A 587 -3.12 46.64 -26.82
N LEU A 588 -2.41 45.54 -26.54
CA LEU A 588 -1.70 45.34 -25.27
C LEU A 588 -0.64 46.42 -25.04
N LYS A 589 0.10 46.79 -26.10
CA LYS A 589 1.14 47.82 -26.05
C LYS A 589 0.60 49.26 -25.86
N GLN A 590 -0.72 49.46 -25.99
CA GLN A 590 -1.37 50.77 -25.92
C GLN A 590 -2.21 50.96 -24.66
N SER A 591 -2.27 49.94 -23.79
CA SER A 591 -3.03 49.98 -22.54
C SER A 591 -2.39 50.93 -21.51
N ARG A 592 -3.24 51.59 -20.71
CA ARG A 592 -2.81 52.39 -19.55
C ARG A 592 -2.71 51.56 -18.26
N ASN A 593 -3.38 50.42 -18.20
CA ASN A 593 -3.34 49.51 -17.06
C ASN A 593 -2.02 48.73 -17.05
N LEU A 594 -1.54 48.36 -15.87
CA LEU A 594 -0.40 47.46 -15.70
C LEU A 594 -0.74 46.08 -16.31
N GLN A 595 0.02 45.65 -17.31
CA GLN A 595 -0.21 44.39 -18.03
C GLN A 595 0.50 43.24 -17.30
N VAL A 596 -0.26 42.32 -16.69
CA VAL A 596 0.28 41.26 -15.81
C VAL A 596 -0.01 39.87 -16.35
N GLY A 597 1.03 39.09 -16.64
CA GLY A 597 0.91 37.68 -17.06
C GLY A 597 0.95 36.73 -15.86
N LEU A 598 0.10 35.71 -15.85
CA LEU A 598 -0.03 34.73 -14.76
C LEU A 598 0.16 33.29 -15.24
N ALA A 599 0.91 32.48 -14.49
CA ALA A 599 0.91 31.02 -14.64
C ALA A 599 1.14 30.33 -13.29
N TRP A 600 0.23 29.43 -12.90
CA TRP A 600 0.17 28.84 -11.55
C TRP A 600 0.70 27.41 -11.46
N SER A 601 1.03 26.79 -12.60
CA SER A 601 1.53 25.41 -12.68
C SER A 601 2.59 25.31 -13.79
N GLY A 602 3.66 24.58 -13.52
CA GLY A 602 4.78 24.43 -14.45
C GLY A 602 5.66 23.20 -14.23
N SER A 603 5.45 22.46 -13.15
CA SER A 603 6.18 21.25 -12.80
C SER A 603 5.28 20.01 -12.90
N SER A 604 5.87 18.84 -13.15
CA SER A 604 5.17 17.56 -12.95
C SER A 604 5.02 17.22 -11.46
N ASP A 605 5.78 17.87 -10.58
CA ASP A 605 5.64 17.76 -9.13
C ASP A 605 4.55 18.71 -8.62
N ALA A 606 3.45 18.13 -8.13
CA ALA A 606 2.30 18.88 -7.63
C ALA A 606 2.64 19.81 -6.45
N VAL A 607 3.67 19.48 -5.65
CA VAL A 607 4.09 20.32 -4.51
C VAL A 607 4.65 21.67 -4.98
N GLN A 608 5.20 21.73 -6.18
CA GLN A 608 5.73 22.96 -6.79
C GLN A 608 4.65 23.81 -7.46
N ASN A 609 3.42 23.30 -7.60
CA ASN A 609 2.34 23.97 -8.30
C ASN A 609 1.31 24.56 -7.33
N SER A 610 0.75 25.70 -7.73
CA SER A 610 -0.44 26.31 -7.11
C SER A 610 -1.66 26.03 -7.99
N SER A 611 -2.82 26.59 -7.65
CA SER A 611 -4.06 26.47 -8.43
C SER A 611 -4.56 27.82 -8.92
N LEU A 612 -5.34 27.83 -10.01
CA LEU A 612 -6.05 29.03 -10.48
C LEU A 612 -6.87 29.69 -9.34
N ARG A 613 -7.45 28.87 -8.46
CA ARG A 613 -8.26 29.34 -7.33
C ARG A 613 -7.47 30.25 -6.39
N ASP A 614 -6.21 29.92 -6.13
CA ASP A 614 -5.35 30.69 -5.24
C ASP A 614 -5.05 32.07 -5.82
N PHE A 615 -5.03 32.22 -7.15
CA PHE A 615 -4.79 33.47 -7.86
C PHE A 615 -6.03 34.37 -7.99
N LEU A 616 -7.25 33.86 -7.76
CA LEU A 616 -8.49 34.66 -7.89
C LEU A 616 -8.52 35.96 -7.06
N PRO A 617 -7.97 36.02 -5.82
CA PRO A 617 -7.88 37.27 -5.07
C PRO A 617 -7.02 38.34 -5.76
N LEU A 618 -5.96 37.93 -6.46
CA LEU A 618 -5.02 38.83 -7.14
C LEU A 618 -5.71 39.61 -8.27
N LEU A 619 -6.68 38.98 -8.93
CA LEU A 619 -7.44 39.54 -10.05
C LEU A 619 -8.25 40.80 -9.68
N LYS A 620 -8.45 41.07 -8.39
CA LYS A 620 -9.20 42.25 -7.89
C LYS A 620 -8.33 43.50 -7.73
N THR A 621 -7.03 43.42 -8.06
CA THR A 621 -6.11 44.54 -7.92
C THR A 621 -6.47 45.64 -8.94
N PRO A 622 -6.74 46.89 -8.52
CA PRO A 622 -7.11 47.97 -9.43
C PRO A 622 -5.97 48.32 -10.39
N ASP A 623 -6.32 48.94 -11.52
CA ASP A 623 -5.40 49.43 -12.54
C ASP A 623 -4.48 48.35 -13.17
N CYS A 624 -4.83 47.07 -12.98
CA CYS A 624 -4.15 45.92 -13.55
C CYS A 624 -5.06 45.22 -14.56
N GLN A 625 -4.47 44.74 -15.65
CA GLN A 625 -5.12 43.84 -16.59
C GLN A 625 -4.35 42.52 -16.59
N PHE A 626 -5.06 41.42 -16.32
CA PHE A 626 -4.43 40.11 -16.14
C PHE A 626 -4.58 39.24 -17.39
N TYR A 627 -3.54 38.46 -17.66
CA TYR A 627 -3.46 37.55 -18.79
C TYR A 627 -3.02 36.17 -18.32
N SER A 628 -3.77 35.13 -18.65
CA SER A 628 -3.32 33.76 -18.43
C SER A 628 -2.29 33.37 -19.47
N LEU A 629 -1.14 32.89 -19.00
CA LEU A 629 -0.07 32.28 -19.77
C LEU A 629 0.03 30.77 -19.47
N GLN A 630 -0.95 30.22 -18.74
CA GLN A 630 -0.98 28.82 -18.33
C GLN A 630 -1.29 27.91 -19.52
N THR A 631 -0.39 27.00 -19.84
CA THR A 631 -0.59 25.99 -20.88
C THR A 631 -0.84 24.60 -20.28
N GLY A 632 -1.28 23.66 -21.13
CA GLY A 632 -1.49 22.25 -20.79
C GLY A 632 -2.73 21.99 -19.92
N ASP A 633 -2.79 20.80 -19.32
CA ASP A 633 -3.96 20.33 -18.56
C ASP A 633 -4.29 21.21 -17.33
N SER A 634 -3.32 21.98 -16.84
CA SER A 634 -3.52 22.93 -15.74
C SER A 634 -4.29 24.20 -16.13
N ALA A 635 -4.56 24.39 -17.43
CA ALA A 635 -5.42 25.47 -17.94
C ALA A 635 -6.92 25.14 -17.84
N VAL A 636 -7.28 23.87 -17.58
CA VAL A 636 -8.67 23.42 -17.41
C VAL A 636 -9.33 24.17 -16.25
N GLY A 637 -10.54 24.68 -16.47
CA GLY A 637 -11.29 25.49 -15.50
C GLY A 637 -11.24 26.99 -15.78
N LEU A 638 -10.39 27.48 -16.71
CA LEU A 638 -10.43 28.87 -17.18
C LEU A 638 -11.79 29.20 -17.82
N GLU A 639 -12.39 28.25 -18.54
CA GLU A 639 -13.71 28.36 -19.15
C GLU A 639 -14.86 28.54 -18.13
N SER A 640 -14.61 28.22 -16.86
CA SER A 640 -15.59 28.41 -15.78
C SER A 640 -15.60 29.84 -15.22
N LEU A 641 -14.61 30.66 -15.58
CA LEU A 641 -14.59 32.07 -15.23
C LEU A 641 -15.65 32.83 -16.04
N SER A 642 -16.30 33.82 -15.43
CA SER A 642 -17.30 34.64 -16.12
C SER A 642 -16.67 35.44 -17.26
N SER A 643 -17.46 35.79 -18.28
CA SER A 643 -17.04 36.66 -19.38
C SER A 643 -16.65 38.08 -18.93
N GLU A 644 -16.96 38.44 -17.69
CA GLU A 644 -16.60 39.72 -17.06
C GLU A 644 -15.31 39.61 -16.21
N SER A 645 -14.66 38.44 -16.19
CA SER A 645 -13.41 38.23 -15.49
C SER A 645 -12.30 39.14 -16.04
N PRO A 646 -11.50 39.79 -15.18
CA PRO A 646 -10.35 40.58 -15.62
C PRO A 646 -9.17 39.71 -16.07
N LEU A 647 -9.28 38.38 -16.03
CA LEU A 647 -8.29 37.44 -16.56
C LEU A 647 -8.64 37.04 -17.98
N LEU A 648 -7.82 37.47 -18.95
CA LEU A 648 -7.96 37.09 -20.35
C LEU A 648 -7.05 35.91 -20.67
N ASP A 649 -7.59 34.85 -21.25
CA ASP A 649 -6.77 33.71 -21.67
C ASP A 649 -6.02 34.01 -22.96
N LEU A 650 -4.68 34.03 -22.88
CA LEU A 650 -3.80 34.18 -24.03
C LEU A 650 -3.00 32.92 -24.34
N ALA A 651 -3.08 31.90 -23.48
CA ALA A 651 -2.30 30.68 -23.63
C ALA A 651 -2.76 29.87 -24.84
N SER A 652 -4.05 29.92 -25.16
CA SER A 652 -4.63 29.32 -26.37
C SER A 652 -4.05 29.83 -27.69
N HIS A 653 -3.31 30.94 -27.66
CA HIS A 653 -2.64 31.52 -28.82
C HIS A 653 -1.14 31.15 -28.91
N LEU A 654 -0.59 30.43 -27.93
CA LEU A 654 0.84 30.10 -27.89
C LEU A 654 1.13 28.80 -28.66
N GLY A 655 1.83 28.89 -29.80
CA GLY A 655 2.26 27.73 -30.58
C GLY A 655 3.65 27.21 -30.20
N ASP A 656 4.55 28.12 -29.80
CA ASP A 656 5.92 27.82 -29.37
C ASP A 656 6.47 28.84 -28.36
N TYR A 657 7.72 28.68 -27.92
CA TYR A 657 8.34 29.62 -26.97
C TYR A 657 8.71 30.97 -27.60
N GLY A 658 8.75 31.09 -28.93
CA GLY A 658 8.90 32.35 -29.63
C GLY A 658 7.62 33.20 -29.55
N ASP A 659 6.45 32.59 -29.71
CA ASP A 659 5.16 33.23 -29.47
C ASP A 659 5.03 33.68 -28.00
N ALA A 660 5.41 32.80 -27.06
CA ALA A 660 5.42 33.14 -25.64
C ALA A 660 6.35 34.31 -25.34
N ALA A 661 7.53 34.36 -25.98
CA ALA A 661 8.47 35.47 -25.81
C ALA A 661 7.90 36.80 -26.33
N ALA A 662 7.26 36.80 -27.51
CA ALA A 662 6.64 37.99 -28.08
C ALA A 662 5.46 38.50 -27.23
N LEU A 663 4.70 37.59 -26.63
CA LEU A 663 3.64 37.96 -25.71
C LEU A 663 4.21 38.54 -24.41
N VAL A 664 5.17 37.86 -23.79
CA VAL A 664 5.85 38.31 -22.56
C VAL A 664 6.53 39.67 -22.75
N ASP A 665 7.09 39.95 -23.93
CA ASP A 665 7.68 41.25 -24.26
C ASP A 665 6.67 42.40 -24.15
N CYS A 666 5.38 42.14 -24.39
CA CYS A 666 4.30 43.12 -24.28
C CYS A 666 3.81 43.36 -22.85
N LEU A 667 4.23 42.55 -21.87
CA LEU A 667 3.76 42.63 -20.49
C LEU A 667 4.68 43.52 -19.64
N ASP A 668 4.14 44.16 -18.61
CA ASP A 668 4.92 44.94 -17.65
C ASP A 668 5.48 44.02 -16.53
N LEU A 669 4.75 42.96 -16.18
CA LEU A 669 5.09 42.02 -15.11
C LEU A 669 4.63 40.60 -15.45
N VAL A 670 5.43 39.59 -15.11
CA VAL A 670 5.02 38.18 -15.12
C VAL A 670 5.05 37.63 -13.69
N ILE A 671 3.96 37.02 -13.23
CA ILE A 671 3.86 36.36 -11.94
C ILE A 671 3.64 34.87 -12.20
N THR A 672 4.57 34.03 -11.76
CA THR A 672 4.49 32.59 -12.06
C THR A 672 5.14 31.72 -10.99
N VAL A 673 4.75 30.46 -10.87
CA VAL A 673 5.51 29.45 -10.11
C VAL A 673 6.86 29.12 -10.79
N ASP A 674 7.68 28.25 -10.18
CA ASP A 674 8.89 27.69 -10.83
C ASP A 674 8.51 26.94 -12.12
N SER A 675 8.67 27.60 -13.27
CA SER A 675 8.19 27.14 -14.57
C SER A 675 9.10 27.60 -15.71
N PRO A 676 9.01 26.99 -16.91
CA PRO A 676 9.73 27.48 -18.08
C PRO A 676 9.44 28.95 -18.42
N LEU A 677 8.25 29.43 -18.08
CA LEU A 677 7.86 30.83 -18.30
C LEU A 677 8.66 31.79 -17.42
N ALA A 678 8.96 31.41 -16.17
CA ALA A 678 9.82 32.20 -15.29
C ALA A 678 11.17 32.42 -15.96
N HIS A 679 11.79 31.33 -16.43
CA HIS A 679 13.07 31.37 -17.12
C HIS A 679 13.03 32.19 -18.41
N LEU A 680 11.97 32.06 -19.20
CA LEU A 680 11.79 32.83 -20.43
C LEU A 680 11.72 34.34 -20.16
N ALA A 681 10.83 34.76 -19.25
CA ALA A 681 10.64 36.17 -18.92
C ALA A 681 11.91 36.78 -18.29
N GLY A 682 12.60 36.02 -17.44
CA GLY A 682 13.91 36.41 -16.92
C GLY A 682 14.97 36.56 -18.00
N ALA A 683 15.02 35.64 -18.97
CA ALA A 683 15.97 35.69 -20.08
C ALA A 683 15.75 36.88 -21.03
N LEU A 684 14.51 37.35 -21.13
CA LEU A 684 14.10 38.56 -21.85
C LEU A 684 14.30 39.85 -21.03
N GLY A 685 14.76 39.77 -19.78
CA GLY A 685 14.97 40.92 -18.92
C GLY A 685 13.70 41.61 -18.47
N LYS A 686 12.57 40.89 -18.47
CA LYS A 686 11.30 41.41 -17.95
C LYS A 686 11.29 41.36 -16.43
N THR A 687 10.43 42.17 -15.81
CA THR A 687 10.15 42.07 -14.38
C THR A 687 9.36 40.79 -14.12
N VAL A 688 9.83 39.95 -13.19
CA VAL A 688 9.20 38.66 -12.90
C VAL A 688 9.11 38.44 -11.39
N TRP A 689 7.95 37.99 -10.94
CA TRP A 689 7.74 37.52 -9.57
C TRP A 689 7.53 36.01 -9.60
N THR A 690 8.50 35.28 -9.04
CA THR A 690 8.47 33.82 -9.02
C THR A 690 7.99 33.32 -7.66
N LEU A 691 6.95 32.50 -7.66
CA LEU A 691 6.38 31.89 -6.46
C LEU A 691 7.02 30.51 -6.26
N LEU A 692 7.55 30.26 -5.07
CA LEU A 692 8.33 29.08 -4.75
C LEU A 692 7.70 28.33 -3.59
N SER A 693 7.72 26.99 -3.67
CA SER A 693 7.39 26.12 -2.54
C SER A 693 8.43 26.26 -1.42
N ASP A 694 8.16 25.62 -0.29
CA ASP A 694 9.10 25.51 0.84
C ASP A 694 10.37 24.71 0.49
N ASN A 695 10.29 23.87 -0.54
CA ASN A 695 11.39 23.05 -1.04
C ASN A 695 11.69 23.41 -2.52
N PRO A 696 12.24 24.60 -2.80
CA PRO A 696 12.45 25.08 -4.15
C PRO A 696 13.61 24.35 -4.85
N HIS A 697 13.60 24.34 -6.18
CA HIS A 697 14.72 23.82 -6.95
C HIS A 697 16.04 24.56 -6.61
N TRP A 698 17.18 23.85 -6.70
CA TRP A 698 18.50 24.36 -6.25
C TRP A 698 18.87 25.72 -6.87
N ARG A 699 18.38 26.00 -8.08
CA ARG A 699 18.65 27.23 -8.84
C ARG A 699 18.17 28.49 -8.14
N TRP A 700 17.20 28.38 -7.22
CA TRP A 700 16.65 29.50 -6.48
C TRP A 700 17.33 29.73 -5.13
N LEU A 701 18.21 28.81 -4.69
CA LEU A 701 18.76 28.80 -3.32
C LEU A 701 17.64 28.79 -2.24
N LEU A 702 18.00 28.99 -0.97
CA LEU A 702 17.09 28.74 0.16
C LEU A 702 16.49 30.01 0.77
N GLU A 703 17.30 31.04 1.04
CA GLU A 703 16.91 32.15 1.94
C GLU A 703 16.74 33.51 1.24
N ARG A 704 16.77 33.54 -0.10
CA ARG A 704 16.88 34.78 -0.88
C ARG A 704 15.56 35.23 -1.50
N GLU A 705 15.29 36.53 -1.51
CA GLU A 705 14.15 37.10 -2.26
C GLU A 705 14.55 37.59 -3.66
N ASP A 706 15.82 37.51 -4.04
CA ASP A 706 16.34 37.81 -5.37
C ASP A 706 16.81 36.54 -6.10
N SER A 707 16.93 36.60 -7.43
CA SER A 707 17.49 35.50 -8.22
C SER A 707 18.93 35.80 -8.65
N PRO A 708 19.91 34.94 -8.31
CA PRO A 708 21.27 35.09 -8.84
C PRO A 708 21.31 34.86 -10.36
N TRP A 709 20.32 34.18 -10.94
CA TRP A 709 20.28 33.92 -12.38
C TRP A 709 19.63 35.06 -13.19
N TYR A 710 18.77 35.87 -12.55
CA TYR A 710 17.93 36.87 -13.20
C TYR A 710 17.81 38.13 -12.33
N PRO A 711 18.56 39.20 -12.62
CA PRO A 711 18.58 40.41 -11.78
C PRO A 711 17.24 41.13 -11.66
N THR A 712 16.30 40.91 -12.60
CA THR A 712 14.98 41.54 -12.63
C THR A 712 13.90 40.73 -11.88
N MET A 713 14.28 39.61 -11.26
CA MET A 713 13.35 38.73 -10.54
C MET A 713 13.26 39.06 -9.05
N ARG A 714 12.03 38.91 -8.53
CA ARG A 714 11.75 38.80 -7.11
C ARG A 714 11.14 37.43 -6.80
N LEU A 715 11.57 36.80 -5.72
CA LEU A 715 11.14 35.48 -5.28
C LEU A 715 10.21 35.61 -4.08
N PHE A 716 9.06 34.92 -4.13
CA PHE A 716 8.13 34.80 -3.01
C PHE A 716 8.04 33.34 -2.61
N ARG A 717 8.52 33.02 -1.40
CA ARG A 717 8.64 31.64 -0.91
C ARG A 717 7.54 31.31 0.07
N GLN A 718 6.99 30.12 0.00
CA GLN A 718 6.12 29.61 1.05
C GLN A 718 6.84 29.61 2.40
N SER A 719 6.17 30.16 3.41
CA SER A 719 6.64 30.08 4.81
C SER A 719 6.21 28.77 5.47
N THR A 720 5.09 28.20 4.99
CA THR A 720 4.51 26.94 5.45
C THR A 720 4.26 26.07 4.22
N PRO A 721 4.70 24.79 4.21
CA PRO A 721 4.48 23.89 3.08
C PRO A 721 3.01 23.83 2.67
N GLY A 722 2.74 24.10 1.39
CA GLY A 722 1.39 24.05 0.80
C GLY A 722 0.52 25.28 1.02
N ASP A 723 0.97 26.29 1.78
CA ASP A 723 0.22 27.54 2.00
C ASP A 723 0.44 28.55 0.87
N TRP A 724 -0.07 28.23 -0.32
CA TRP A 724 -0.09 29.14 -1.47
C TRP A 724 -0.91 30.42 -1.24
N PRO A 725 -2.07 30.40 -0.55
CA PRO A 725 -2.84 31.61 -0.27
C PRO A 725 -2.04 32.70 0.46
N GLU A 726 -1.19 32.34 1.42
CA GLU A 726 -0.30 33.30 2.12
C GLU A 726 0.66 33.99 1.13
N VAL A 727 1.29 33.21 0.25
CA VAL A 727 2.19 33.72 -0.79
C VAL A 727 1.45 34.68 -1.72
N ILE A 728 0.26 34.30 -2.19
CA ILE A 728 -0.55 35.16 -3.07
C ILE A 728 -0.99 36.44 -2.36
N GLN A 729 -1.28 36.40 -1.06
CA GLN A 729 -1.61 37.62 -0.32
C GLN A 729 -0.43 38.60 -0.28
N ARG A 730 0.80 38.13 -0.06
CA ARG A 730 2.01 38.98 -0.13
C ARG A 730 2.26 39.53 -1.52
N VAL A 731 2.01 38.74 -2.55
CA VAL A 731 2.07 39.16 -3.95
C VAL A 731 1.04 40.25 -4.24
N SER A 732 -0.21 40.07 -3.82
CA SER A 732 -1.29 41.06 -4.00
C SER A 732 -0.99 42.38 -3.29
N ASN A 733 -0.49 42.32 -2.05
CA ASN A 733 -0.06 43.50 -1.32
C ASN A 733 1.07 44.23 -2.05
N SER A 734 2.05 43.50 -2.58
CA SER A 734 3.14 44.07 -3.38
C SER A 734 2.62 44.70 -4.67
N LEU A 735 1.69 44.05 -5.37
CA LEU A 735 1.14 44.55 -6.64
C LEU A 735 0.36 45.85 -6.45
N ALA A 736 -0.42 45.95 -5.36
CA ALA A 736 -1.15 47.17 -5.01
C ALA A 736 -0.24 48.38 -4.79
N THR A 737 0.99 48.18 -4.27
CA THR A 737 1.96 49.28 -4.10
C THR A 737 2.57 49.77 -5.42
N ILE A 738 2.74 48.87 -6.41
CA ILE A 738 3.22 49.25 -7.74
C ILE A 738 2.17 50.07 -8.48
N GLY A 739 0.90 49.65 -8.43
CA GLY A 739 -0.21 50.36 -9.08
C GLY A 739 -0.29 51.84 -8.68
N VAL A 740 0.00 52.16 -7.42
CA VAL A 740 0.01 53.55 -6.91
C VAL A 740 1.18 54.38 -7.42
N THR A 741 2.33 53.77 -7.71
CA THR A 741 3.57 54.49 -8.07
C THR A 741 3.68 54.75 -9.57
N THR A 742 3.31 53.78 -10.41
CA THR A 742 3.41 53.88 -11.89
C THR A 742 2.38 54.85 -12.50
N ILE A 743 1.26 55.11 -11.80
CA ILE A 743 0.25 56.10 -12.22
C ILE A 743 0.76 57.55 -12.03
N GLY A 744 1.69 57.77 -11.10
CA GLY A 744 2.32 59.08 -10.87
C GLY A 744 3.32 59.49 -11.95
N ASP A 745 4.03 58.53 -12.54
CA ASP A 745 5.09 58.78 -13.54
C ASP A 745 4.60 58.70 -15.01
N ARG A 746 3.36 58.25 -15.26
CA ARG A 746 2.73 58.19 -16.59
C ARG A 746 1.69 59.31 -16.85
N GLN A 747 1.50 60.25 -15.93
CA GLN A 747 0.78 61.53 -16.15
C GLN A 747 1.76 62.61 -16.58
#